data_AF-A0A0R0BUV8-F1
#
_entry.id   AF-A0A0R0BUV8-F1
#
_cell.length_a   1.000
_cell.length_b   1.000
_cell.length_c   1.000
_cell.angle_alpha   90.00
_cell.angle_beta   90.00
_cell.angle_gamma   90.00
#
_symmetry.space_group_name_H-M   'P 1'
#
loop_
_entity.id
_entity.type
_entity.pdbx_description
1 polymer ?
#
loop_
_entity_poly.entity_id
_entity_poly.type
_entity_poly.pdbx_seq_one_letter_code
_entity_poly.pdbx_strand_id
1 'polypeptide(L)'
;MPVLSAYVHSLFAGGHVANRQAAQPDDWQAALEAAYAEGARHVLLDAGFDALADDAVQALLHGLPPGIYLTAAALHVRPSGWWPQVGLVDGAPHLFRADLPHPVGSGSGPAPLPVQRRRGRPRKHPLPTGLAPAAAEAQPADLNHYLEQAWARLGEHDRDILHARLGIDGQPRTLEQIAQLRVPEVSRERIRQLEQRALKTLRELPASAHLLRRLRALIRSDQPLLALPQLHQRDPWFDQHNTQQPWFEKLLRALAEGEIDTIEHEGQSILVPFPLAHWQHCVQQARSLLLKLSHEDCLLNQAQEQVGHLLEERHAAFRPLLWQAAGGDQAQTATGPDGQLRIVAMGQGAKELVKVVLFEANEPLHRDQVVQLVRALTQREISDMSITNALPDVGVLMARGHYGLRRHLPYSDEQIEALVEAAESLVLSAPVARQWSTEEICRAVRDEGLFEGELDPYLLGACLRLHGTRLIDLKKGVWEPADGALGGRIMIRDFIVELLQEMGRPLSTEELKNALRERRGLAATFQIQPRDPLVRLGKAVWGLIDRDLPVPVGSLGPYVDALQAQLKRSGEGLHVSEVIRVLGQAGLDVGWVEDPELFFALAQRRNQMRVTPARYLVLSEWPDERRLTPTAAIRQAVADDPMRPAAAIAADASARARREIGVDAVRYILNNCDYTYDRNSGGWSQVAIS
;
A
#
# COMPACT_ATOMS: atom_id res chain seq x y z
N MET A 1 -1.72 -22.11 16.59
CA MET A 1 -1.70 -21.00 17.56
C MET A 1 -2.87 -21.17 18.49
N PRO A 2 -2.69 -21.12 19.83
CA PRO A 2 -3.84 -21.11 20.73
C PRO A 2 -4.63 -19.82 20.49
N VAL A 3 -5.93 -19.96 20.24
CA VAL A 3 -6.85 -18.85 19.97
C VAL A 3 -7.05 -18.10 21.30
N LEU A 4 -6.73 -16.80 21.33
CA LEU A 4 -7.05 -15.95 22.47
C LEU A 4 -8.58 -15.92 22.64
N SER A 5 -9.05 -16.19 23.85
CA SER A 5 -10.46 -16.04 24.20
C SER A 5 -10.72 -14.62 24.65
N ALA A 6 -11.89 -14.13 24.31
CA ALA A 6 -12.35 -12.80 24.65
C ALA A 6 -13.13 -12.88 25.98
N TYR A 7 -12.89 -11.95 26.89
CA TYR A 7 -13.55 -11.92 28.20
C TYR A 7 -14.10 -10.52 28.48
N VAL A 8 -15.31 -10.49 29.05
CA VAL A 8 -15.96 -9.27 29.55
C VAL A 8 -16.15 -9.43 31.05
N HIS A 9 -15.42 -8.61 31.80
CA HIS A 9 -15.44 -8.58 33.26
C HIS A 9 -16.29 -7.40 33.74
N SER A 10 -17.39 -7.67 34.44
CA SER A 10 -18.32 -6.67 34.94
C SER A 10 -18.12 -6.48 36.44
N LEU A 11 -17.69 -5.29 36.86
CA LEU A 11 -17.58 -4.94 38.27
C LEU A 11 -18.79 -4.11 38.71
N PHE A 12 -19.53 -4.61 39.69
CA PHE A 12 -20.73 -3.96 40.22
C PHE A 12 -20.42 -3.10 41.46
N ALA A 13 -21.32 -2.18 41.82
CA ALA A 13 -21.13 -1.25 42.93
C ALA A 13 -20.87 -1.94 44.30
N GLY A 14 -21.28 -3.20 44.46
CA GLY A 14 -21.01 -4.02 45.65
C GLY A 14 -19.68 -4.78 45.65
N GLY A 15 -18.80 -4.56 44.66
CA GLY A 15 -17.51 -5.24 44.51
C GLY A 15 -17.60 -6.64 43.87
N HIS A 16 -18.79 -7.13 43.57
CA HIS A 16 -18.97 -8.38 42.84
C HIS A 16 -18.43 -8.25 41.41
N VAL A 17 -17.70 -9.27 40.94
CA VAL A 17 -17.22 -9.38 39.57
C VAL A 17 -17.98 -10.52 38.89
N ALA A 18 -18.52 -10.26 37.70
CA ALA A 18 -19.07 -11.29 36.83
C ALA A 18 -18.24 -11.40 35.55
N ASN A 19 -17.91 -12.63 35.16
CA ASN A 19 -17.05 -12.90 34.01
C ASN A 19 -17.90 -13.56 32.92
N ARG A 20 -17.92 -12.97 31.72
CA ARG A 20 -18.52 -13.59 30.54
C ARG A 20 -17.45 -13.87 29.50
N GLN A 21 -17.36 -15.12 29.08
CA GLN A 21 -16.55 -15.49 27.94
C GLN A 21 -17.30 -15.12 26.66
N ALA A 22 -16.66 -14.32 25.83
CA ALA A 22 -17.02 -14.09 24.44
C ALA A 22 -16.15 -15.01 23.59
N ALA A 23 -16.77 -15.83 22.75
CA ALA A 23 -16.04 -16.82 21.96
C ALA A 23 -15.07 -16.15 20.98
N GLN A 24 -15.43 -14.97 20.48
CA GLN A 24 -14.58 -14.13 19.64
C GLN A 24 -14.66 -12.64 20.07
N PRO A 25 -13.64 -11.82 19.74
CA PRO A 25 -13.68 -10.37 20.02
C PRO A 25 -14.87 -9.63 19.38
N ASP A 26 -15.41 -10.15 18.27
CA ASP A 26 -16.63 -9.61 17.64
C ASP A 26 -17.87 -9.71 18.54
N ASP A 27 -17.90 -10.66 19.49
CA ASP A 27 -19.02 -10.87 20.41
C ASP A 27 -19.01 -9.91 21.62
N TRP A 28 -17.94 -9.12 21.79
CA TRP A 28 -17.81 -8.24 22.95
C TRP A 28 -18.94 -7.21 23.05
N GLN A 29 -19.58 -6.80 21.94
CA GLN A 29 -20.55 -5.68 21.93
C GLN A 29 -21.82 -6.13 22.63
N ALA A 30 -22.30 -7.31 22.26
CA ALA A 30 -23.46 -7.94 22.89
C ALA A 30 -23.20 -8.23 24.38
N ALA A 31 -21.98 -8.70 24.71
CA ALA A 31 -21.60 -8.94 26.09
C ALA A 31 -21.50 -7.64 26.91
N LEU A 32 -21.00 -6.55 26.33
CA LEU A 32 -20.94 -5.23 26.94
C LEU A 32 -22.33 -4.65 27.19
N GLU A 33 -23.22 -4.70 26.20
CA GLU A 33 -24.61 -4.25 26.32
C GLU A 33 -25.36 -4.98 27.45
N ALA A 34 -25.19 -6.30 27.51
CA ALA A 34 -25.77 -7.10 28.59
C ALA A 34 -25.11 -6.83 29.96
N ALA A 35 -23.83 -6.43 30.02
CA ALA A 35 -23.18 -6.05 31.28
C ALA A 35 -23.76 -4.74 31.84
N TYR A 36 -24.03 -3.77 30.96
CA TYR A 36 -24.67 -2.51 31.35
C TYR A 36 -26.15 -2.69 31.71
N ALA A 37 -26.88 -3.54 30.98
CA ALA A 37 -28.26 -3.87 31.32
C ALA A 37 -28.40 -4.48 32.74
N GLU A 38 -27.36 -5.19 33.20
CA GLU A 38 -27.29 -5.74 34.56
C GLU A 38 -26.80 -4.73 35.62
N GLY A 39 -26.42 -3.52 35.22
CA GLY A 39 -26.00 -2.44 36.13
C GLY A 39 -24.52 -2.47 36.52
N ALA A 40 -23.64 -2.97 35.64
CA ALA A 40 -22.19 -2.92 35.86
C ALA A 40 -21.72 -1.46 36.01
N ARG A 41 -20.89 -1.21 37.04
CA ARG A 41 -20.30 0.12 37.30
C ARG A 41 -19.04 0.33 36.46
N HIS A 42 -18.25 -0.72 36.31
CA HIS A 42 -17.08 -0.75 35.44
C HIS A 42 -17.13 -2.01 34.60
N VAL A 43 -16.69 -1.91 33.35
CA VAL A 43 -16.54 -3.07 32.48
C VAL A 43 -15.09 -3.12 32.01
N LEU A 44 -14.44 -4.27 32.18
CA LEU A 44 -13.09 -4.53 31.70
C LEU A 44 -13.14 -5.58 30.58
N LEU A 45 -12.73 -5.18 29.38
CA LEU A 45 -12.52 -6.08 28.26
C LEU A 45 -11.10 -6.64 28.35
N ASP A 46 -10.99 -7.96 28.32
CA ASP A 46 -9.72 -8.67 28.31
C ASP A 46 -9.66 -9.68 27.16
N ALA A 47 -8.47 -9.89 26.61
CA ALA A 47 -8.21 -10.94 25.65
C ALA A 47 -7.05 -11.78 26.16
N GLY A 48 -7.32 -13.03 26.47
CA GLY A 48 -6.36 -13.88 27.17
C GLY A 48 -6.59 -15.35 26.90
N PHE A 49 -5.73 -16.19 27.46
CA PHE A 49 -5.95 -17.64 27.45
C PHE A 49 -7.01 -18.07 28.46
N ASP A 50 -7.18 -17.28 29.53
CA ASP A 50 -8.05 -17.54 30.66
C ASP A 50 -8.60 -16.20 31.18
N ALA A 51 -9.77 -16.23 31.83
CA ALA A 51 -10.36 -15.04 32.44
C ALA A 51 -9.49 -14.52 33.59
N LEU A 52 -9.38 -13.19 33.74
CA LEU A 52 -8.79 -12.58 34.93
C LEU A 52 -9.54 -13.00 36.20
N ALA A 53 -8.80 -13.27 37.27
CA ALA A 53 -9.37 -13.54 38.58
C ALA A 53 -10.10 -12.29 39.13
N ASP A 54 -11.19 -12.49 39.87
CA ASP A 54 -12.03 -11.42 40.40
C ASP A 54 -11.22 -10.38 41.19
N ASP A 55 -10.28 -10.83 42.03
CA ASP A 55 -9.39 -9.98 42.83
C ASP A 55 -8.49 -9.09 41.94
N ALA A 56 -8.06 -9.61 40.78
CA ALA A 56 -7.26 -8.86 39.81
C ALA A 56 -8.11 -7.82 39.10
N VAL A 57 -9.33 -8.17 38.68
CA VAL A 57 -10.28 -7.21 38.09
C VAL A 57 -10.60 -6.08 39.08
N GLN A 58 -10.84 -6.40 40.34
CA GLN A 58 -11.08 -5.41 41.39
C GLN A 58 -9.86 -4.50 41.58
N ALA A 59 -8.65 -5.06 41.66
CA ALA A 59 -7.42 -4.30 41.84
C ALA A 59 -7.14 -3.36 40.65
N LEU A 60 -7.34 -3.84 39.42
CA LEU A 60 -7.16 -3.08 38.19
C LEU A 60 -8.11 -1.87 38.11
N LEU A 61 -9.36 -2.04 38.53
CA LEU A 61 -10.41 -1.02 38.43
C LEU A 61 -10.56 -0.17 39.70
N HIS A 62 -9.78 -0.47 40.74
CA HIS A 62 -9.89 0.20 42.03
C HIS A 62 -9.55 1.69 41.92
N GLY A 63 -10.47 2.55 42.37
CA GLY A 63 -10.28 4.00 42.37
C GLY A 63 -10.48 4.67 41.00
N LEU A 64 -10.75 3.91 39.93
CA LEU A 64 -11.02 4.46 38.61
C LEU A 64 -12.47 4.95 38.48
N PRO A 65 -12.75 5.97 37.66
CA PRO A 65 -14.12 6.41 37.39
C PRO A 65 -14.93 5.30 36.70
N PRO A 66 -16.28 5.28 36.82
CA PRO A 66 -17.12 4.37 36.04
C PRO A 66 -16.83 4.49 34.54
N GLY A 67 -16.77 3.37 33.84
CA GLY A 67 -16.44 3.36 32.42
C GLY A 67 -16.04 2.00 31.88
N ILE A 68 -15.65 2.01 30.61
CA ILE A 68 -15.15 0.83 29.90
C ILE A 68 -13.64 0.91 29.83
N TYR A 69 -13.03 -0.16 30.29
CA TYR A 69 -11.59 -0.35 30.33
C TYR A 69 -11.20 -1.52 29.45
N LEU A 70 -10.01 -1.45 28.87
CA LEU A 70 -9.44 -2.52 28.07
C LEU A 70 -8.05 -2.83 28.61
N THR A 71 -7.73 -4.12 28.69
CA THR A 71 -6.34 -4.55 28.80
C THR A 71 -5.61 -4.32 27.48
N ALA A 72 -4.27 -4.28 27.53
CA ALA A 72 -3.47 -4.16 26.32
C ALA A 72 -3.76 -5.27 25.29
N ALA A 73 -3.97 -6.51 25.75
CA ALA A 73 -4.30 -7.61 24.86
C ALA A 73 -5.67 -7.40 24.19
N ALA A 74 -6.67 -6.87 24.91
CA ALA A 74 -7.96 -6.56 24.34
C ALA A 74 -7.89 -5.42 23.30
N LEU A 75 -7.00 -4.45 23.49
CA LEU A 75 -6.76 -3.37 22.54
C LEU A 75 -6.31 -3.89 21.16
N HIS A 76 -5.54 -4.98 21.13
CA HIS A 76 -4.97 -5.54 19.89
C HIS A 76 -5.92 -6.40 19.08
N VAL A 77 -6.86 -7.10 19.73
CA VAL A 77 -7.76 -8.03 19.05
C VAL A 77 -9.16 -7.46 18.83
N ARG A 78 -9.39 -6.20 19.22
CA ARG A 78 -10.69 -5.53 19.00
C ARG A 78 -11.05 -5.48 17.52
N PRO A 79 -12.34 -5.60 17.17
CA PRO A 79 -12.77 -5.49 15.78
C PRO A 79 -12.43 -4.12 15.17
N SER A 80 -12.02 -4.11 13.90
CA SER A 80 -11.73 -2.87 13.17
C SER A 80 -12.98 -2.00 13.05
N GLY A 81 -12.93 -0.75 13.56
CA GLY A 81 -14.08 0.17 13.61
C GLY A 81 -14.73 0.29 14.99
N TRP A 82 -14.32 -0.54 15.95
CA TRP A 82 -14.67 -0.35 17.35
C TRP A 82 -13.93 0.84 17.98
N TRP A 83 -14.71 1.71 18.63
CA TRP A 83 -14.34 2.95 19.35
C TRP A 83 -13.04 3.64 18.91
N PRO A 84 -13.15 4.73 18.13
CA PRO A 84 -11.97 5.45 17.64
C PRO A 84 -11.22 6.25 18.73
N GLN A 85 -11.81 6.46 19.90
CA GLN A 85 -11.23 7.26 21.00
C GLN A 85 -11.00 6.37 22.23
N VAL A 86 -9.80 5.81 22.32
CA VAL A 86 -9.34 5.02 23.46
C VAL A 86 -8.04 5.62 23.97
N GLY A 87 -8.06 6.11 25.21
CA GLY A 87 -6.94 6.80 25.85
C GLY A 87 -6.32 5.99 26.99
N LEU A 88 -5.11 6.34 27.38
CA LEU A 88 -4.49 5.81 28.60
C LEU A 88 -5.23 6.30 29.84
N VAL A 89 -5.26 5.47 30.87
CA VAL A 89 -5.80 5.84 32.17
C VAL A 89 -4.70 6.44 33.04
N ASP A 90 -4.89 7.69 33.48
CA ASP A 90 -3.98 8.34 34.42
C ASP A 90 -3.83 7.51 35.71
N GLY A 91 -2.59 7.12 36.03
CA GLY A 91 -2.28 6.28 37.19
C GLY A 91 -2.44 4.76 36.97
N ALA A 92 -2.93 4.31 35.81
CA ALA A 92 -3.05 2.89 35.46
C ALA A 92 -2.58 2.64 34.01
N PRO A 93 -1.26 2.65 33.73
CA PRO A 93 -0.70 2.63 32.37
C PRO A 93 -0.88 1.30 31.62
N HIS A 94 -1.43 0.27 32.27
CA HIS A 94 -1.75 -1.03 31.71
C HIS A 94 -3.22 -1.15 31.30
N LEU A 95 -4.01 -0.09 31.53
CA LEU A 95 -5.40 0.01 31.15
C LEU A 95 -5.60 1.16 30.15
N PHE A 96 -6.49 0.88 29.22
CA PHE A 96 -6.99 1.87 28.29
C PHE A 96 -8.45 2.13 28.62
N ARG A 97 -8.90 3.38 28.56
CA ARG A 97 -10.31 3.74 28.73
C ARG A 97 -10.89 4.15 27.39
N ALA A 98 -12.05 3.58 27.06
CA ALA A 98 -12.83 4.02 25.92
C ALA A 98 -13.69 5.23 26.32
N ASP A 99 -13.59 6.31 25.54
CA ASP A 99 -14.51 7.43 25.63
C ASP A 99 -15.76 7.10 24.82
N LEU A 100 -16.83 6.73 25.53
CA LEU A 100 -18.14 6.56 24.92
C LEU A 100 -18.87 7.90 24.83
N PRO A 101 -19.53 8.22 23.69
CA PRO A 101 -20.71 9.06 23.73
C PRO A 101 -21.77 8.29 24.54
N HIS A 102 -22.18 8.84 25.68
CA HIS A 102 -23.08 8.25 26.69
C HIS A 102 -24.09 7.20 26.18
N PRO A 103 -24.27 6.06 26.87
CA PRO A 103 -25.53 5.34 26.80
C PRO A 103 -26.62 6.12 27.56
N VAL A 104 -27.75 6.24 26.90
CA VAL A 104 -29.00 6.93 27.27
C VAL A 104 -29.47 6.61 28.71
N GLY A 105 -29.85 7.68 29.43
CA GLY A 105 -31.06 7.69 30.26
C GLY A 105 -30.99 7.14 31.68
N SER A 106 -30.95 8.05 32.66
CA SER A 106 -31.41 7.83 34.03
C SER A 106 -32.85 7.28 34.06
N GLY A 107 -33.03 6.02 34.45
CA GLY A 107 -34.32 5.41 34.70
C GLY A 107 -34.31 4.66 36.03
N SER A 108 -35.20 5.07 36.94
CA SER A 108 -35.44 4.58 38.30
C SER A 108 -35.19 3.08 38.54
N GLY A 109 -34.29 2.75 39.47
CA GLY A 109 -34.15 1.40 40.00
C GLY A 109 -35.32 1.03 40.93
N PRO A 110 -35.77 -0.24 40.94
CA PRO A 110 -36.63 -0.75 42.01
C PRO A 110 -35.81 -0.99 43.29
N ALA A 111 -36.44 -0.72 44.43
CA ALA A 111 -35.88 -0.73 45.78
C ALA A 111 -35.23 -2.07 46.20
N PRO A 112 -34.26 -2.05 47.15
CA PRO A 112 -33.54 -3.25 47.58
C PRO A 112 -34.42 -4.17 48.45
N LEU A 113 -34.39 -5.47 48.15
CA LEU A 113 -34.90 -6.52 49.03
C LEU A 113 -33.80 -7.00 50.00
N PRO A 114 -34.16 -7.44 51.22
CA PRO A 114 -33.21 -7.59 52.32
C PRO A 114 -32.38 -8.89 52.24
N VAL A 115 -31.10 -8.77 52.61
CA VAL A 115 -30.12 -9.84 52.74
C VAL A 115 -30.52 -10.83 53.85
N GLN A 116 -30.79 -12.08 53.49
CA GLN A 116 -30.88 -13.18 54.45
C GLN A 116 -29.49 -13.73 54.76
N ARG A 117 -29.08 -13.62 56.04
CA ARG A 117 -27.93 -14.35 56.60
C ARG A 117 -28.23 -15.85 56.63
N ARG A 118 -27.33 -16.69 56.10
CA ARG A 118 -27.13 -18.06 56.61
C ARG A 118 -25.66 -18.43 56.74
N ARG A 119 -25.42 -19.13 57.85
CA ARG A 119 -24.16 -19.52 58.49
C ARG A 119 -23.49 -20.70 57.77
N GLY A 120 -22.17 -20.85 57.95
CA GLY A 120 -21.51 -22.15 57.85
C GLY A 120 -19.99 -22.08 57.70
N ARG A 121 -19.26 -22.02 58.82
CA ARG A 121 -17.84 -22.38 58.89
C ARG A 121 -17.74 -23.91 59.10
N PRO A 122 -16.71 -24.57 58.58
CA PRO A 122 -15.87 -25.38 59.46
C PRO A 122 -14.37 -25.09 59.26
N ARG A 123 -13.57 -25.76 60.07
CA ARG A 123 -12.40 -25.26 60.79
C ARG A 123 -11.06 -25.34 60.04
N LYS A 124 -10.14 -24.47 60.50
CA LYS A 124 -8.69 -24.47 60.26
C LYS A 124 -8.03 -25.77 60.74
N HIS A 125 -7.05 -26.26 59.97
CA HIS A 125 -5.87 -26.94 60.52
C HIS A 125 -4.61 -26.10 60.19
N PRO A 126 -3.57 -26.16 61.05
CA PRO A 126 -2.53 -25.14 61.13
C PRO A 126 -1.42 -25.36 60.12
N LEU A 127 -0.91 -24.26 59.56
CA LEU A 127 0.40 -24.20 58.90
C LEU A 127 1.50 -24.43 59.96
N PRO A 128 2.61 -25.13 59.64
CA PRO A 128 3.73 -25.22 60.55
C PRO A 128 4.41 -23.85 60.65
N THR A 129 4.31 -23.27 61.84
CA THR A 129 5.06 -22.09 62.30
C THR A 129 6.53 -22.46 62.41
N GLY A 130 7.38 -21.83 61.61
CA GLY A 130 8.82 -22.10 61.66
C GLY A 130 9.63 -21.32 60.62
N LEU A 131 9.48 -20.00 60.56
CA LEU A 131 10.50 -19.14 59.97
C LEU A 131 10.83 -18.05 61.00
N ALA A 132 12.07 -18.09 61.47
CA ALA A 132 12.65 -17.12 62.39
C ALA A 132 12.53 -15.69 61.85
N PRO A 133 12.43 -14.66 62.73
CA PRO A 133 12.42 -13.28 62.29
C PRO A 133 13.70 -12.94 61.52
N ALA A 134 13.54 -12.14 60.46
CA ALA A 134 14.61 -11.65 59.61
C ALA A 134 15.71 -10.96 60.44
N ALA A 135 16.82 -11.66 60.66
CA ALA A 135 18.09 -11.00 60.93
C ALA A 135 18.42 -10.11 59.73
N ALA A 136 18.98 -8.93 59.97
CA ALA A 136 19.43 -8.04 58.92
C ALA A 136 20.46 -8.76 58.03
N GLU A 137 20.02 -9.31 56.91
CA GLU A 137 20.91 -9.99 55.97
C GLU A 137 21.89 -8.98 55.38
N ALA A 138 23.17 -9.34 55.39
CA ALA A 138 24.21 -8.56 54.76
C ALA A 138 23.91 -8.40 53.26
N GLN A 139 24.15 -7.20 52.71
CA GLN A 139 23.97 -6.95 51.28
C GLN A 139 24.90 -7.88 50.48
N PRO A 140 24.44 -8.47 49.36
CA PRO A 140 25.26 -9.38 48.57
C PRO A 140 26.49 -8.66 48.01
N ALA A 141 27.65 -9.31 48.11
CA ALA A 141 28.93 -8.74 47.67
C ALA A 141 28.99 -8.54 46.14
N ASP A 142 28.37 -9.44 45.38
CA ASP A 142 28.31 -9.44 43.92
C ASP A 142 27.01 -10.13 43.42
N LEU A 143 26.83 -10.16 42.09
CA LEU A 143 25.67 -10.78 41.43
C LEU A 143 25.58 -12.29 41.67
N ASN A 144 26.70 -13.02 41.71
CA ASN A 144 26.69 -14.46 41.95
C ASN A 144 26.21 -14.78 43.37
N HIS A 145 26.71 -14.05 44.36
CA HIS A 145 26.27 -14.16 45.74
C HIS A 145 24.78 -13.84 45.88
N TYR A 146 24.28 -12.84 45.16
CA TYR A 146 22.84 -12.57 45.08
C TYR A 146 22.06 -13.77 44.54
N LEU A 147 22.48 -14.33 43.40
CA LEU A 147 21.80 -15.45 42.76
C LEU A 147 21.78 -16.68 43.67
N GLU A 148 22.91 -17.01 44.31
CA GLU A 148 22.99 -18.11 45.28
C GLU A 148 22.00 -17.94 46.44
N GLN A 149 21.94 -16.74 47.05
CA GLN A 149 20.98 -16.43 48.10
C GLN A 149 19.53 -16.51 47.59
N ALA A 150 19.26 -15.95 46.41
CA ALA A 150 17.94 -15.93 45.79
C ALA A 150 17.42 -17.34 45.54
N TRP A 151 18.24 -18.22 44.97
CA TRP A 151 17.87 -19.61 44.68
C TRP A 151 17.74 -20.46 45.94
N ALA A 152 18.55 -20.20 46.98
CA ALA A 152 18.46 -20.91 48.26
C ALA A 152 17.17 -20.61 49.05
N ARG A 153 16.52 -19.47 48.78
CA ARG A 153 15.25 -19.07 49.41
C ARG A 153 14.03 -19.73 48.79
N LEU A 154 14.16 -20.30 47.60
CA LEU A 154 13.08 -21.03 46.93
C LEU A 154 13.08 -22.50 47.34
N GLY A 155 11.89 -23.09 47.46
CA GLY A 155 11.76 -24.53 47.56
C GLY A 155 12.25 -25.21 46.27
N GLU A 156 12.71 -26.46 46.38
CA GLU A 156 13.27 -27.22 45.25
C GLU A 156 12.35 -27.22 44.01
N HIS A 157 11.05 -27.47 44.20
CA HIS A 157 10.07 -27.44 43.13
C HIS A 157 9.89 -26.06 42.47
N ASP A 158 9.89 -24.99 43.27
CA ASP A 158 9.70 -23.61 42.80
C ASP A 158 10.93 -23.16 42.00
N ARG A 159 12.13 -23.52 42.47
CA ARG A 159 13.41 -23.28 41.79
C ARG A 159 13.48 -23.99 40.44
N ASP A 160 13.19 -25.28 40.40
CA ASP A 160 13.22 -26.07 39.17
C ASP A 160 12.29 -25.50 38.09
N ILE A 161 11.09 -25.05 38.49
CA ILE A 161 10.13 -24.42 37.57
C ILE A 161 10.72 -23.13 37.01
N LEU A 162 11.28 -22.26 37.86
CA LEU A 162 11.90 -21.03 37.38
C LEU A 162 13.13 -21.28 36.49
N HIS A 163 13.99 -22.23 36.85
CA HIS A 163 15.13 -22.62 36.03
C HIS A 163 14.70 -23.06 34.62
N ALA A 164 13.66 -23.91 34.54
CA ALA A 164 13.11 -24.37 33.27
C ALA A 164 12.43 -23.23 32.48
N ARG A 165 11.75 -22.30 33.15
CA ARG A 165 11.08 -21.15 32.51
C ARG A 165 12.06 -20.12 31.97
N LEU A 166 13.10 -19.82 32.74
CA LEU A 166 14.14 -18.86 32.39
C LEU A 166 15.10 -19.43 31.34
N GLY A 167 15.31 -20.75 31.34
CA GLY A 167 16.27 -21.44 30.48
C GLY A 167 17.69 -21.39 31.06
N ILE A 168 17.81 -21.60 32.37
CA ILE A 168 19.12 -21.64 33.05
C ILE A 168 19.87 -22.93 32.68
N ASP A 169 19.16 -24.07 32.74
CA ASP A 169 19.74 -25.40 32.47
C ASP A 169 19.53 -25.86 31.01
N GLY A 170 19.25 -24.93 30.10
CA GLY A 170 19.01 -25.22 28.69
C GLY A 170 17.98 -24.29 28.04
N GLN A 171 17.27 -24.78 27.03
CA GLN A 171 16.27 -23.95 26.35
C GLN A 171 15.07 -23.65 27.27
N PRO A 172 14.57 -22.39 27.26
CA PRO A 172 13.41 -21.99 28.05
C PRO A 172 12.17 -22.80 27.64
N ARG A 173 11.45 -23.31 28.63
CA ARG A 173 10.26 -24.14 28.42
C ARG A 173 8.97 -23.37 28.70
N THR A 174 7.90 -23.76 28.01
CA THR A 174 6.55 -23.24 28.30
C THR A 174 5.97 -23.91 29.55
N LEU A 175 4.96 -23.28 30.16
CA LEU A 175 4.23 -23.87 31.30
C LEU A 175 3.67 -25.26 30.99
N GLU A 176 3.21 -25.45 29.75
CA GLU A 176 2.66 -26.72 29.26
C GLU A 176 3.72 -27.80 29.11
N GLN A 177 4.89 -27.46 28.56
CA GLN A 177 6.02 -28.38 28.47
C GLN A 177 6.51 -28.81 29.87
N ILE A 178 6.53 -27.88 30.84
CA ILE A 178 6.93 -28.20 32.22
C ILE A 178 5.89 -29.09 32.90
N ALA A 179 4.60 -28.83 32.68
CA ALA A 179 3.49 -29.64 33.17
C ALA A 179 3.57 -31.10 32.71
N GLN A 180 3.84 -31.32 31.41
CA GLN A 180 3.94 -32.66 30.80
C GLN A 180 5.16 -33.47 31.27
N LEU A 181 6.24 -32.80 31.68
CA LEU A 181 7.49 -33.48 32.09
C LEU A 181 7.51 -33.89 33.57
N ARG A 182 6.49 -33.52 34.36
CA ARG A 182 6.41 -33.83 35.79
C ARG A 182 5.66 -35.14 36.03
N VAL A 183 6.09 -35.90 37.05
CA VAL A 183 5.43 -37.12 37.49
C VAL A 183 5.08 -37.00 38.98
N PRO A 184 3.79 -37.06 39.36
CA PRO A 184 2.60 -37.15 38.49
C PRO A 184 2.40 -35.89 37.63
N GLU A 185 1.72 -36.04 36.49
CA GLU A 185 1.38 -34.91 35.61
C GLU A 185 0.58 -33.86 36.39
N VAL A 186 1.01 -32.61 36.27
CA VAL A 186 0.39 -31.45 36.94
C VAL A 186 -0.17 -30.51 35.88
N SER A 187 -1.28 -29.85 36.16
CA SER A 187 -1.90 -28.94 35.18
C SER A 187 -1.00 -27.73 34.87
N ARG A 188 -1.14 -27.17 33.65
CA ARG A 188 -0.53 -25.89 33.25
C ARG A 188 -0.78 -24.79 34.29
N GLU A 189 -2.01 -24.72 34.78
CA GLU A 189 -2.42 -23.73 35.79
C GLU A 189 -1.68 -23.93 37.12
N ARG A 190 -1.43 -25.18 37.52
CA ARG A 190 -0.63 -25.47 38.72
C ARG A 190 0.82 -24.99 38.58
N ILE A 191 1.44 -25.21 37.41
CA ILE A 191 2.80 -24.69 37.14
C ILE A 191 2.81 -23.16 37.16
N ARG A 192 1.81 -22.49 36.59
CA ARG A 192 1.68 -21.03 36.63
C ARG A 192 1.62 -20.50 38.06
N GLN A 193 0.82 -21.13 38.93
CA GLN A 193 0.72 -20.74 40.34
C GLN A 193 2.06 -20.90 41.08
N LEU A 194 2.80 -21.97 40.81
CA LEU A 194 4.11 -22.19 41.40
C LEU A 194 5.15 -21.18 40.89
N GLU A 195 5.15 -20.86 39.59
CA GLU A 195 5.99 -19.80 39.01
C GLU A 195 5.69 -18.43 39.67
N GLN A 196 4.41 -18.06 39.78
CA GLN A 196 3.99 -16.81 40.41
C GLN A 196 4.40 -16.73 41.87
N ARG A 197 4.25 -17.85 42.61
CA ARG A 197 4.69 -17.94 44.00
C ARG A 197 6.21 -17.76 44.10
N ALA A 198 6.98 -18.43 43.26
CA ALA A 198 8.43 -18.37 43.24
C ALA A 198 8.93 -16.95 42.93
N LEU A 199 8.39 -16.31 41.89
CA LEU A 199 8.72 -14.92 41.53
C LEU A 199 8.35 -13.95 42.66
N LYS A 200 7.18 -14.13 43.29
CA LYS A 200 6.78 -13.31 44.44
C LYS A 200 7.80 -13.42 45.57
N THR A 201 8.23 -14.64 45.90
CA THR A 201 9.27 -14.86 46.91
C THR A 201 10.58 -14.15 46.54
N LEU A 202 11.02 -14.24 45.28
CA LEU A 202 12.24 -13.55 44.84
C LEU A 202 12.12 -12.02 44.92
N ARG A 203 10.97 -11.45 44.57
CA ARG A 203 10.75 -10.00 44.60
C ARG A 203 10.75 -9.42 46.02
N GLU A 204 10.22 -10.17 46.98
CA GLU A 204 10.18 -9.76 48.39
C GLU A 204 11.57 -9.81 49.07
N LEU A 205 12.60 -10.36 48.41
CA LEU A 205 13.96 -10.39 48.96
C LEU A 205 14.60 -8.99 48.98
N PRO A 206 15.20 -8.56 50.11
CA PRO A 206 15.97 -7.33 50.18
C PRO A 206 17.10 -7.24 49.15
N ALA A 207 17.68 -8.39 48.80
CA ALA A 207 18.75 -8.49 47.81
C ALA A 207 18.25 -8.20 46.37
N SER A 208 17.00 -8.55 46.03
CA SER A 208 16.39 -8.18 44.75
C SER A 208 16.13 -6.67 44.66
N ALA A 209 15.69 -6.05 45.77
CA ALA A 209 15.59 -4.60 45.84
C ALA A 209 16.96 -3.92 45.68
N HIS A 210 18.05 -4.52 46.19
CA HIS A 210 19.42 -4.04 46.00
C HIS A 210 19.84 -4.09 44.52
N LEU A 211 19.59 -5.21 43.83
CA LEU A 211 19.83 -5.37 42.38
C LEU A 211 19.10 -4.28 41.57
N LEU A 212 17.79 -4.13 41.76
CA LEU A 212 16.99 -3.13 41.05
C LEU A 212 17.48 -1.71 41.34
N ARG A 213 17.87 -1.41 42.59
CA ARG A 213 18.44 -0.10 42.96
C ARG A 213 19.75 0.18 42.22
N ARG A 214 20.64 -0.80 42.08
CA ARG A 214 21.89 -0.65 41.31
C ARG A 214 21.59 -0.38 39.84
N LEU A 215 20.67 -1.13 39.24
CA LEU A 215 20.25 -0.90 37.85
C LEU A 215 19.65 0.51 37.66
N ARG A 216 18.79 0.97 38.58
CA ARG A 216 18.25 2.35 38.52
C ARG A 216 19.35 3.40 38.61
N ALA A 217 20.40 3.18 39.41
CA ALA A 217 21.51 4.11 39.51
C ALA A 217 22.31 4.17 38.19
N LEU A 218 22.51 3.04 37.53
CA LEU A 218 23.17 2.97 36.23
C LEU A 218 22.35 3.67 35.13
N ILE A 219 21.03 3.43 35.10
CA ILE A 219 20.13 4.05 34.11
C ILE A 219 19.98 5.56 34.32
N ARG A 220 20.15 6.07 35.55
CA ARG A 220 20.09 7.51 35.85
C ARG A 220 21.44 8.22 35.74
N SER A 221 22.50 7.51 35.37
CA SER A 221 23.82 8.10 35.19
C SER A 221 23.90 8.95 33.93
N ASP A 222 25.01 9.68 33.75
CA ASP A 222 25.27 10.52 32.57
C ASP A 222 25.31 9.72 31.24
N GLN A 223 25.36 8.39 31.30
CA GLN A 223 25.37 7.51 30.14
C GLN A 223 24.31 6.40 30.29
N PRO A 224 23.03 6.75 30.11
CA PRO A 224 21.89 5.87 30.41
C PRO A 224 21.67 4.78 29.34
N LEU A 225 22.26 4.93 28.15
CA LEU A 225 22.21 3.93 27.08
C LEU A 225 23.18 2.79 27.39
N LEU A 226 22.72 1.81 28.16
CA LEU A 226 23.55 0.71 28.63
C LEU A 226 23.02 -0.64 28.14
N ALA A 227 23.84 -1.33 27.35
CA ALA A 227 23.56 -2.71 26.97
C ALA A 227 23.77 -3.64 28.17
N LEU A 228 22.88 -4.62 28.35
CA LEU A 228 22.95 -5.62 29.41
C LEU A 228 24.34 -6.28 29.54
N PRO A 229 24.98 -6.74 28.45
CA PRO A 229 26.32 -7.32 28.50
C PRO A 229 27.42 -6.39 29.02
N GLN A 230 27.19 -5.08 29.03
CA GLN A 230 28.18 -4.05 29.42
C GLN A 230 28.04 -3.62 30.89
N LEU A 231 27.08 -4.18 31.64
CA LEU A 231 26.85 -3.83 33.05
C LEU A 231 28.12 -3.94 33.91
N HIS A 232 28.88 -5.02 33.75
CA HIS A 232 30.12 -5.29 34.49
C HIS A 232 31.21 -4.21 34.29
N GLN A 233 31.18 -3.49 33.16
CA GLN A 233 32.15 -2.43 32.84
C GLN A 233 31.85 -1.14 33.62
N ARG A 234 30.59 -0.95 34.02
CA ARG A 234 30.12 0.21 34.77
C ARG A 234 30.10 -0.02 36.26
N ASP A 235 29.74 -1.23 36.65
CA ASP A 235 29.57 -1.61 38.04
C ASP A 235 30.14 -3.03 38.24
N PRO A 236 31.31 -3.15 38.91
CA PRO A 236 31.98 -4.42 39.17
C PRO A 236 31.14 -5.42 39.98
N TRP A 237 30.02 -4.99 40.57
CA TRP A 237 29.09 -5.89 41.24
C TRP A 237 28.43 -6.88 40.28
N PHE A 238 28.29 -6.51 39.00
CA PHE A 238 27.81 -7.41 37.95
C PHE A 238 28.96 -8.20 37.34
N ASP A 239 28.75 -9.48 37.07
CA ASP A 239 29.71 -10.29 36.34
C ASP A 239 29.35 -10.41 34.85
N GLN A 240 30.39 -10.56 34.01
CA GLN A 240 30.22 -10.66 32.56
C GLN A 240 29.48 -11.95 32.15
N HIS A 241 29.67 -13.05 32.89
CA HIS A 241 29.14 -14.35 32.48
C HIS A 241 27.61 -14.37 32.51
N ASN A 242 27.01 -13.96 33.63
CA ASN A 242 25.56 -13.95 33.82
C ASN A 242 24.88 -12.86 32.99
N THR A 243 25.48 -11.66 32.90
CA THR A 243 24.89 -10.53 32.17
C THR A 243 24.79 -10.74 30.65
N GLN A 244 25.55 -11.68 30.11
CA GLN A 244 25.46 -12.11 28.71
C GLN A 244 24.40 -13.20 28.46
N GLN A 245 23.84 -13.81 29.52
CA GLN A 245 22.89 -14.91 29.36
C GLN A 245 21.46 -14.40 29.11
N PRO A 246 20.72 -14.97 28.14
CA PRO A 246 19.33 -14.59 27.87
C PRO A 246 18.38 -14.80 29.07
N TRP A 247 18.69 -15.76 29.95
CA TRP A 247 17.88 -16.01 31.13
C TRP A 247 17.95 -14.87 32.14
N PHE A 248 19.06 -14.12 32.17
CA PHE A 248 19.24 -13.00 33.10
C PHE A 248 18.33 -11.84 32.74
N GLU A 249 18.21 -11.50 31.45
CA GLU A 249 17.24 -10.51 30.96
C GLU A 249 15.81 -10.87 31.39
N LYS A 250 15.41 -12.15 31.23
CA LYS A 250 14.08 -12.62 31.63
C LYS A 250 13.87 -12.53 33.14
N LEU A 251 14.87 -12.87 33.93
CA LEU A 251 14.83 -12.74 35.39
C LEU A 251 14.65 -11.28 35.77
N LEU A 252 15.43 -10.36 35.17
CA LEU A 252 15.32 -8.93 35.43
C LEU A 252 13.92 -8.39 35.13
N ARG A 253 13.38 -8.68 33.94
CA ARG A 253 12.01 -8.27 33.57
C ARG A 253 10.97 -8.83 34.55
N ALA A 254 11.14 -10.08 34.98
CA ALA A 254 10.25 -10.71 35.95
C ALA A 254 10.34 -10.08 37.35
N LEU A 255 11.52 -9.62 37.77
CA LEU A 255 11.72 -8.98 39.07
C LEU A 255 11.30 -7.50 39.09
N ALA A 256 11.50 -6.78 37.99
CA ALA A 256 11.27 -5.34 37.92
C ALA A 256 9.78 -4.95 37.75
N GLU A 257 8.89 -5.90 37.45
CA GLU A 257 7.44 -5.67 37.28
C GLU A 257 7.09 -4.48 36.36
N GLY A 258 7.89 -4.24 35.32
CA GLY A 258 7.69 -3.16 34.34
C GLY A 258 8.33 -1.82 34.71
N GLU A 259 8.97 -1.70 35.87
CA GLU A 259 9.73 -0.48 36.20
C GLU A 259 11.03 -0.34 35.41
N ILE A 260 11.65 -1.47 35.07
CA ILE A 260 12.84 -1.57 34.23
C ILE A 260 12.56 -2.67 33.22
N ASP A 261 12.86 -2.39 31.97
CA ASP A 261 12.74 -3.36 30.89
C ASP A 261 13.94 -3.27 29.96
N THR A 262 13.93 -4.06 28.90
CA THR A 262 14.96 -4.01 27.86
C THR A 262 14.36 -3.89 26.48
N ILE A 263 14.97 -3.04 25.67
CA ILE A 263 14.66 -2.87 24.24
C ILE A 263 15.80 -3.43 23.40
N GLU A 264 15.46 -4.01 22.26
CA GLU A 264 16.46 -4.50 21.32
C GLU A 264 16.92 -3.35 20.41
N HIS A 265 18.22 -3.20 20.28
CA HIS A 265 18.85 -2.21 19.42
C HIS A 265 20.18 -2.74 18.90
N GLU A 266 20.35 -2.78 17.57
CA GLU A 266 21.56 -3.32 16.90
C GLU A 266 21.98 -4.71 17.41
N GLY A 267 20.99 -5.56 17.73
CA GLY A 267 21.23 -6.92 18.25
C GLY A 267 21.67 -6.97 19.72
N GLN A 268 21.58 -5.85 20.45
CA GLN A 268 21.87 -5.76 21.88
C GLN A 268 20.63 -5.37 22.68
N SER A 269 20.49 -5.94 23.88
CA SER A 269 19.44 -5.58 24.83
C SER A 269 19.86 -4.36 25.66
N ILE A 270 19.28 -3.20 25.36
CA ILE A 270 19.50 -1.94 26.09
C ILE A 270 18.51 -1.82 27.25
N LEU A 271 19.01 -1.48 28.44
CA LEU A 271 18.17 -1.23 29.61
C LEU A 271 17.40 0.08 29.51
N VAL A 272 16.11 0.05 29.85
CA VAL A 272 15.23 1.22 29.85
C VAL A 272 14.47 1.36 31.19
N PRO A 273 14.20 2.59 31.66
CA PRO A 273 13.50 2.86 32.92
C PRO A 273 11.97 2.88 32.79
N PHE A 274 11.42 2.16 31.82
CA PHE A 274 9.99 2.11 31.54
C PHE A 274 9.60 0.76 30.90
N PRO A 275 8.32 0.36 30.95
CA PRO A 275 7.88 -0.91 30.38
C PRO A 275 8.11 -0.99 28.87
N LEU A 276 8.41 -2.19 28.35
CA LEU A 276 8.51 -2.42 26.91
C LEU A 276 7.22 -2.04 26.16
N ALA A 277 6.05 -2.22 26.78
CA ALA A 277 4.77 -1.82 26.20
C ALA A 277 4.68 -0.30 25.96
N HIS A 278 5.22 0.51 26.87
CA HIS A 278 5.29 1.97 26.70
C HIS A 278 6.22 2.33 25.53
N TRP A 279 7.39 1.69 25.46
CA TRP A 279 8.30 1.87 24.32
C TRP A 279 7.64 1.54 22.98
N GLN A 280 6.98 0.38 22.89
CA GLN A 280 6.30 -0.06 21.67
C GLN A 280 5.18 0.92 21.26
N HIS A 281 4.44 1.45 22.24
CA HIS A 281 3.43 2.48 22.00
C HIS A 281 4.06 3.77 21.43
N CYS A 282 5.12 4.29 22.06
CA CYS A 282 5.85 5.45 21.56
C CYS A 282 6.39 5.22 20.15
N VAL A 283 6.95 4.03 19.86
CA VAL A 283 7.43 3.68 18.50
C VAL A 283 6.29 3.69 17.48
N GLN A 284 5.12 3.16 17.82
CA GLN A 284 3.96 3.16 16.91
C GLN A 284 3.44 4.58 16.64
N GLN A 285 3.34 5.40 17.69
CA GLN A 285 2.98 6.82 17.55
C GLN A 285 4.02 7.58 16.73
N ALA A 286 5.31 7.35 16.99
CA ALA A 286 6.41 7.97 16.26
C ALA A 286 6.39 7.61 14.77
N ARG A 287 6.13 6.35 14.41
CA ARG A 287 5.96 5.92 13.01
C ARG A 287 4.82 6.65 12.32
N SER A 288 3.69 6.79 13.01
CA SER A 288 2.49 7.42 12.46
C SER A 288 2.69 8.92 12.29
N LEU A 289 3.34 9.56 13.27
CA LEU A 289 3.72 10.97 13.24
C LEU A 289 4.74 11.24 12.12
N LEU A 290 5.80 10.44 12.02
CA LEU A 290 6.85 10.62 11.02
C LEU A 290 6.30 10.47 9.59
N LEU A 291 5.39 9.51 9.36
CA LEU A 291 4.69 9.40 8.08
C LEU A 291 3.90 10.67 7.77
N LYS A 292 3.12 11.18 8.73
CA LYS A 292 2.37 12.44 8.57
C LYS A 292 3.29 13.61 8.24
N LEU A 293 4.37 13.79 9.01
CA LEU A 293 5.33 14.89 8.83
C LEU A 293 6.05 14.82 7.47
N SER A 294 6.26 13.62 6.93
CA SER A 294 6.84 13.46 5.58
C SER A 294 5.93 13.94 4.45
N HIS A 295 4.61 14.03 4.69
CA HIS A 295 3.66 14.60 3.73
C HIS A 295 3.53 16.13 3.86
N GLU A 296 3.92 16.69 5.00
CA GLU A 296 3.85 18.13 5.31
C GLU A 296 5.18 18.87 5.01
N ASP A 297 6.16 18.18 4.43
CA ASP A 297 7.51 18.69 4.11
C ASP A 297 8.17 19.42 5.32
N CYS A 298 8.01 18.81 6.51
CA CYS A 298 8.47 19.32 7.80
C CYS A 298 10.00 19.37 7.88
N LEU A 299 10.55 20.35 8.61
CA LEU A 299 11.99 20.44 8.86
C LEU A 299 12.48 19.22 9.67
N LEU A 300 13.66 18.69 9.31
CA LEU A 300 14.21 17.49 9.95
C LEU A 300 14.37 17.68 11.47
N ASN A 301 14.90 18.83 11.90
CA ASN A 301 15.09 19.12 13.32
C ASN A 301 13.75 19.19 14.08
N GLN A 302 12.72 19.81 13.50
CA GLN A 302 11.38 19.88 14.07
C GLN A 302 10.75 18.48 14.16
N ALA A 303 10.92 17.64 13.13
CA ALA A 303 10.42 16.28 13.14
C ALA A 303 11.11 15.42 14.21
N GLN A 304 12.43 15.53 14.35
CA GLN A 304 13.18 14.88 15.42
C GLN A 304 12.72 15.34 16.81
N GLU A 305 12.45 16.63 16.97
CA GLU A 305 11.95 17.19 18.22
C GLU A 305 10.54 16.68 18.55
N GLN A 306 9.61 16.72 17.59
CA GLN A 306 8.23 16.25 17.78
C GLN A 306 8.17 14.75 18.08
N VAL A 307 8.96 13.92 17.38
CA VAL A 307 9.10 12.49 17.70
C VAL A 307 9.72 12.32 19.08
N GLY A 308 10.72 13.13 19.43
CA GLY A 308 11.37 13.11 20.73
C GLY A 308 10.43 13.47 21.90
N HIS A 309 9.46 14.35 21.68
CA HIS A 309 8.45 14.76 22.68
C HIS A 309 7.45 13.64 23.05
N LEU A 310 7.40 12.55 22.28
CA LEU A 310 6.64 11.35 22.66
C LEU A 310 7.25 10.64 23.88
N LEU A 311 8.51 10.94 24.20
CA LEU A 311 9.15 10.55 25.46
C LEU A 311 9.20 11.75 26.40
N GLU A 312 8.84 11.49 27.65
CA GLU A 312 8.98 12.44 28.74
C GLU A 312 10.43 12.93 28.88
N GLU A 313 10.61 14.15 29.40
CA GLU A 313 11.94 14.79 29.50
C GLU A 313 12.95 13.98 30.32
N ARG A 314 12.48 13.27 31.36
CA ARG A 314 13.31 12.34 32.15
C ARG A 314 13.88 11.16 31.34
N HIS A 315 13.36 10.91 30.15
CA HIS A 315 13.80 9.85 29.23
C HIS A 315 14.43 10.42 27.95
N ALA A 316 14.82 11.70 27.93
CA ALA A 316 15.34 12.39 26.74
C ALA A 316 16.53 11.67 26.09
N ALA A 317 17.36 10.98 26.87
CA ALA A 317 18.52 10.24 26.34
C ALA A 317 18.14 9.06 25.41
N PHE A 318 16.90 8.57 25.46
CA PHE A 318 16.40 7.49 24.60
C PHE A 318 15.75 8.01 23.30
N ARG A 319 15.63 9.34 23.10
CA ARG A 319 15.05 9.94 21.89
C ARG A 319 15.74 9.51 20.58
N PRO A 320 17.10 9.42 20.50
CA PRO A 320 17.75 8.94 19.29
C PRO A 320 17.37 7.49 18.94
N LEU A 321 17.25 6.62 19.96
CA LEU A 321 16.79 5.24 19.77
C LEU A 321 15.34 5.19 19.30
N LEU A 322 14.49 6.10 19.78
CA LEU A 322 13.09 6.17 19.37
C LEU A 322 12.98 6.60 17.90
N TRP A 323 13.74 7.62 17.52
CA TRP A 323 13.84 8.07 16.12
C TRP A 323 14.20 6.91 15.20
N GLN A 324 15.24 6.15 15.55
CA GLN A 324 15.70 5.04 14.75
C GLN A 324 14.68 3.89 14.71
N ALA A 325 14.10 3.51 15.86
CA ALA A 325 13.06 2.48 15.94
C ALA A 325 11.77 2.84 15.18
N ALA A 326 11.48 4.14 15.06
CA ALA A 326 10.39 4.68 14.25
C ALA A 326 10.65 4.61 12.73
N GLY A 327 11.85 4.20 12.32
CA GLY A 327 12.25 4.18 10.91
C GLY A 327 12.82 5.51 10.42
N GLY A 328 13.34 6.34 11.32
CA GLY A 328 14.00 7.60 10.98
C GLY A 328 15.14 7.46 9.96
N ASP A 329 15.86 6.34 9.95
CA ASP A 329 16.90 6.03 8.95
C ASP A 329 16.34 5.81 7.54
N GLN A 330 15.03 5.55 7.43
CA GLN A 330 14.31 5.42 6.16
C GLN A 330 13.65 6.74 5.72
N ALA A 331 13.73 7.79 6.54
CA ALA A 331 13.22 9.11 6.17
C ALA A 331 14.08 9.68 5.04
N GLN A 332 13.45 9.99 3.91
CA GLN A 332 14.09 10.73 2.83
C GLN A 332 14.08 12.21 3.16
N THR A 333 15.26 12.80 3.09
CA THR A 333 15.44 14.23 3.30
C THR A 333 15.79 14.92 2.00
N ALA A 334 15.28 16.14 1.81
CA ALA A 334 15.61 16.98 0.68
C ALA A 334 15.86 18.41 1.15
N THR A 335 16.74 19.12 0.44
CA THR A 335 17.02 20.53 0.73
C THR A 335 15.95 21.42 0.12
N GLY A 336 15.27 22.20 0.95
CA GLY A 336 14.29 23.17 0.50
C GLY A 336 14.92 24.38 -0.20
N PRO A 337 14.11 25.24 -0.83
CA PRO A 337 14.58 26.47 -1.48
C PRO A 337 15.23 27.47 -0.50
N ASP A 338 14.85 27.37 0.78
CA ASP A 338 15.40 28.11 1.91
C ASP A 338 16.76 27.56 2.39
N GLY A 339 17.27 26.50 1.75
CA GLY A 339 18.49 25.80 2.15
C GLY A 339 18.32 24.91 3.39
N GLN A 340 17.10 24.72 3.89
CA GLN A 340 16.83 23.93 5.08
C GLN A 340 16.47 22.49 4.73
N LEU A 341 16.93 21.55 5.56
CA LEU A 341 16.71 20.12 5.35
C LEU A 341 15.32 19.71 5.85
N ARG A 342 14.52 19.10 4.97
CA ARG A 342 13.13 18.70 5.24
C ARG A 342 12.93 17.22 4.98
N ILE A 343 12.01 16.60 5.71
CA ILE A 343 11.59 15.23 5.46
C ILE A 343 10.50 15.27 4.40
N VAL A 344 10.75 14.60 3.28
CA VAL A 344 9.84 14.61 2.14
C VAL A 344 9.19 13.26 1.88
N ALA A 345 9.79 12.15 2.31
CA ALA A 345 9.18 10.85 2.11
C ALA A 345 9.67 9.81 3.12
N MET A 346 9.02 8.66 3.17
CA MET A 346 9.41 7.51 3.99
C MET A 346 9.66 6.29 3.13
N GLY A 347 10.84 5.69 3.23
CA GLY A 347 11.23 4.52 2.47
C GLY A 347 12.30 4.82 1.43
N GLN A 348 12.61 3.83 0.59
CA GLN A 348 13.76 3.84 -0.33
C GLN A 348 13.34 3.32 -1.72
N GLY A 349 12.07 3.51 -2.09
CA GLY A 349 11.50 3.09 -3.36
C GLY A 349 11.60 4.18 -4.42
N ALA A 350 11.17 3.85 -5.64
CA ALA A 350 11.22 4.78 -6.77
C ALA A 350 10.39 6.05 -6.52
N LYS A 351 9.22 5.93 -5.87
CA LYS A 351 8.34 7.08 -5.57
C LYS A 351 9.00 8.06 -4.62
N GLU A 352 9.59 7.55 -3.55
CA GLU A 352 10.22 8.36 -2.51
C GLU A 352 11.41 9.13 -3.08
N LEU A 353 12.26 8.46 -3.86
CA LEU A 353 13.43 9.09 -4.49
C LEU A 353 13.03 10.10 -5.57
N VAL A 354 11.98 9.83 -6.35
CA VAL A 354 11.44 10.80 -7.30
C VAL A 354 10.93 12.04 -6.56
N LYS A 355 10.27 11.88 -5.40
CA LYS A 355 9.81 13.02 -4.60
C LYS A 355 10.98 13.87 -4.13
N VAL A 356 12.08 13.27 -3.67
CA VAL A 356 13.32 13.97 -3.29
C VAL A 356 13.85 14.80 -4.46
N VAL A 357 14.07 14.17 -5.62
CA VAL A 357 14.63 14.85 -6.80
C VAL A 357 13.76 16.02 -7.24
N LEU A 358 12.44 15.83 -7.32
CA LEU A 358 11.53 16.91 -7.69
C LEU A 358 11.44 18.00 -6.60
N PHE A 359 11.67 17.65 -5.33
CA PHE A 359 11.72 18.61 -4.22
C PHE A 359 13.07 19.34 -4.10
N GLU A 360 14.15 18.89 -4.74
CA GLU A 360 15.40 19.68 -4.78
C GLU A 360 15.51 20.54 -6.04
N ALA A 361 14.76 20.20 -7.09
CA ALA A 361 14.80 20.92 -8.36
C ALA A 361 14.17 22.32 -8.23
N ASN A 362 14.84 23.35 -8.76
CA ASN A 362 14.27 24.71 -8.80
C ASN A 362 13.22 24.89 -9.92
N GLU A 363 13.23 23.99 -10.90
CA GLU A 363 12.36 24.02 -12.08
C GLU A 363 11.81 22.62 -12.41
N PRO A 364 10.72 22.49 -13.20
CA PRO A 364 10.24 21.19 -13.65
C PRO A 364 11.31 20.42 -14.43
N LEU A 365 11.49 19.14 -14.11
CA LEU A 365 12.53 18.30 -14.71
C LEU A 365 11.98 17.37 -15.78
N HIS A 366 12.74 17.17 -16.86
CA HIS A 366 12.41 16.14 -17.84
C HIS A 366 12.53 14.74 -17.24
N ARG A 367 11.67 13.82 -17.65
CA ARG A 367 11.65 12.42 -17.14
C ARG A 367 13.03 11.75 -17.16
N ASP A 368 13.82 11.99 -18.22
CA ASP A 368 15.14 11.36 -18.37
C ASP A 368 16.17 11.96 -17.39
N GLN A 369 16.05 13.27 -17.09
CA GLN A 369 16.85 13.93 -16.07
C GLN A 369 16.49 13.41 -14.68
N VAL A 370 15.20 13.18 -14.40
CA VAL A 370 14.78 12.58 -13.12
C VAL A 370 15.37 11.18 -12.95
N VAL A 371 15.36 10.35 -13.99
CA VAL A 371 16.00 9.02 -13.96
C VAL A 371 17.50 9.14 -13.65
N GLN A 372 18.21 10.06 -14.32
CA GLN A 372 19.64 10.28 -14.06
C GLN A 372 19.93 10.72 -12.62
N LEU A 373 19.15 11.67 -12.09
CA LEU A 373 19.32 12.18 -10.73
C LEU A 373 18.98 11.13 -9.67
N VAL A 374 17.90 10.36 -9.85
CA VAL A 374 17.56 9.26 -8.94
C VAL A 374 18.67 8.20 -8.93
N ARG A 375 19.27 7.89 -10.08
CA ARG A 375 20.42 6.97 -10.18
C ARG A 375 21.66 7.49 -9.47
N ALA A 376 21.88 8.81 -9.46
CA ALA A 376 22.99 9.41 -8.74
C ALA A 376 22.78 9.36 -7.21
N LEU A 377 21.54 9.39 -6.74
CA LEU A 377 21.19 9.39 -5.31
C LEU A 377 21.25 8.00 -4.66
N THR A 378 21.08 6.92 -5.43
CA THR A 378 21.01 5.56 -4.86
C THR A 378 21.91 4.57 -5.56
N GLN A 379 22.56 3.71 -4.77
CA GLN A 379 23.30 2.55 -5.27
C GLN A 379 22.40 1.33 -5.52
N ARG A 380 21.09 1.44 -5.27
CA ARG A 380 20.14 0.34 -5.45
C ARG A 380 19.76 0.16 -6.92
N GLU A 381 19.60 -1.09 -7.33
CA GLU A 381 19.10 -1.42 -8.67
C GLU A 381 17.58 -1.20 -8.76
N ILE A 382 17.17 0.02 -9.10
CA ILE A 382 15.76 0.36 -9.40
C ILE A 382 15.63 0.52 -10.91
N SER A 383 14.71 -0.16 -11.58
CA SER A 383 14.59 -0.03 -13.05
C SER A 383 14.16 1.39 -13.47
N ASP A 384 14.66 1.85 -14.62
CA ASP A 384 14.30 3.19 -15.16
C ASP A 384 12.80 3.31 -15.42
N MET A 385 12.16 2.20 -15.80
CA MET A 385 10.72 2.11 -15.98
C MET A 385 9.97 2.28 -14.64
N SER A 386 10.50 1.76 -13.53
CA SER A 386 9.92 1.97 -12.19
C SER A 386 9.97 3.44 -11.78
N ILE A 387 11.08 4.14 -12.08
CA ILE A 387 11.23 5.58 -11.81
C ILE A 387 10.25 6.38 -12.68
N THR A 388 10.18 6.06 -13.97
CA THR A 388 9.28 6.75 -14.91
C THR A 388 7.81 6.55 -14.57
N ASN A 389 7.43 5.34 -14.13
CA ASN A 389 6.06 5.04 -13.72
C ASN A 389 5.67 5.68 -12.39
N ALA A 390 6.64 6.07 -11.55
CA ALA A 390 6.39 6.78 -10.31
C ALA A 390 6.12 8.28 -10.50
N LEU A 391 6.59 8.88 -11.59
CA LEU A 391 6.43 10.32 -11.86
C LEU A 391 4.98 10.82 -11.76
N PRO A 392 3.97 10.18 -12.38
CA PRO A 392 2.60 10.68 -12.33
C PRO A 392 1.94 10.57 -10.94
N ASP A 393 2.46 9.70 -10.07
CA ASP A 393 1.94 9.51 -8.71
C ASP A 393 2.51 10.55 -7.74
N VAL A 394 3.68 11.13 -8.07
CA VAL A 394 4.42 12.04 -7.19
C VAL A 394 4.34 13.50 -7.67
N GLY A 395 4.45 13.71 -8.98
CA GLY A 395 4.48 15.04 -9.58
C GLY A 395 3.41 15.22 -10.66
N VAL A 396 3.23 16.46 -11.07
CA VAL A 396 2.32 16.85 -12.15
C VAL A 396 3.08 17.18 -13.42
N LEU A 397 2.53 16.79 -14.57
CA LEU A 397 3.09 17.10 -15.88
C LEU A 397 2.87 18.58 -16.21
N MET A 398 3.94 19.35 -16.31
CA MET A 398 3.91 20.81 -16.52
C MET A 398 4.34 21.24 -17.92
N ALA A 399 5.03 20.36 -18.65
CA ALA A 399 5.26 20.50 -20.08
C ALA A 399 5.49 19.10 -20.68
N ARG A 400 5.70 19.00 -21.98
CA ARG A 400 5.96 17.71 -22.65
C ARG A 400 7.13 16.99 -21.98
N GLY A 401 6.83 15.90 -21.27
CA GLY A 401 7.81 15.08 -20.56
C GLY A 401 8.43 15.73 -19.31
N HIS A 402 8.00 16.92 -18.90
CA HIS A 402 8.54 17.63 -17.73
C HIS A 402 7.57 17.56 -16.56
N TYR A 403 8.07 17.13 -15.41
CA TYR A 403 7.31 16.95 -14.19
C TYR A 403 7.78 17.90 -13.09
N GLY A 404 6.83 18.40 -12.30
CA GLY A 404 7.10 19.29 -11.18
C GLY A 404 6.13 19.09 -10.02
N LEU A 405 6.33 19.89 -8.96
CA LEU A 405 5.46 19.96 -7.78
C LEU A 405 4.68 21.28 -7.78
N ARG A 406 3.71 21.44 -6.87
CA ARG A 406 2.91 22.68 -6.72
C ARG A 406 3.76 23.96 -6.75
N ARG A 407 4.93 23.95 -6.11
CA ARG A 407 5.84 25.10 -6.03
C ARG A 407 6.48 25.50 -7.37
N HIS A 408 6.49 24.62 -8.38
CA HIS A 408 7.03 24.91 -9.71
C HIS A 408 5.98 25.56 -10.63
N LEU A 409 4.72 25.68 -10.18
CA LEU A 409 3.72 26.43 -10.93
C LEU A 409 4.05 27.93 -10.87
N PRO A 410 3.96 28.65 -11.99
CA PRO A 410 4.19 30.09 -12.05
C PRO A 410 3.00 30.92 -11.51
N TYR A 411 2.02 30.29 -10.89
CA TYR A 411 0.77 30.91 -10.43
C TYR A 411 0.70 30.98 -8.89
N SER A 412 0.14 32.08 -8.37
CA SER A 412 -0.25 32.21 -6.96
C SER A 412 -1.42 31.28 -6.62
N ASP A 413 -1.69 31.06 -5.33
CA ASP A 413 -2.84 30.24 -4.91
C ASP A 413 -4.16 30.85 -5.40
N GLU A 414 -4.31 32.18 -5.34
CA GLU A 414 -5.50 32.88 -5.84
C GLU A 414 -5.66 32.73 -7.35
N GLN A 415 -4.56 32.76 -8.10
CA GLN A 415 -4.59 32.54 -9.56
C GLN A 415 -4.96 31.09 -9.90
N ILE A 416 -4.48 30.12 -9.13
CA ILE A 416 -4.85 28.71 -9.32
C ILE A 416 -6.35 28.53 -9.05
N GLU A 417 -6.84 29.06 -7.93
CA GLU A 417 -8.26 28.98 -7.57
C GLU A 417 -9.13 29.61 -8.64
N ALA A 418 -8.82 30.84 -9.07
CA ALA A 418 -9.56 31.54 -10.13
C ALA A 418 -9.54 30.78 -11.46
N LEU A 419 -8.39 30.21 -11.85
CA LEU A 419 -8.27 29.42 -13.07
C LEU A 419 -9.08 28.13 -13.02
N VAL A 420 -9.05 27.43 -11.88
CA VAL A 420 -9.83 26.20 -11.66
C VAL A 420 -11.32 26.50 -11.64
N GLU A 421 -11.75 27.57 -10.96
CA GLU A 421 -13.15 28.01 -10.95
C GLU A 421 -13.65 28.40 -12.34
N ALA A 422 -12.86 29.15 -13.11
CA ALA A 422 -13.18 29.49 -14.49
C ALA A 422 -13.34 28.24 -15.37
N ALA A 423 -12.40 27.29 -15.26
CA ALA A 423 -12.45 26.03 -15.99
C ALA A 423 -13.68 25.20 -15.60
N GLU A 424 -13.99 25.09 -14.32
CA GLU A 424 -15.18 24.38 -13.83
C GLU A 424 -16.47 25.04 -14.30
N SER A 425 -16.57 26.38 -14.19
CA SER A 425 -17.73 27.13 -14.63
C SER A 425 -18.04 26.84 -16.10
N LEU A 426 -17.02 26.88 -16.97
CA LEU A 426 -17.17 26.57 -18.40
C LEU A 426 -17.60 25.13 -18.66
N VAL A 427 -16.97 24.17 -17.99
CA VAL A 427 -17.22 22.75 -18.24
C VAL A 427 -18.58 22.31 -17.66
N LEU A 428 -18.97 22.85 -16.51
CA LEU A 428 -20.22 22.52 -15.82
C LEU A 428 -21.43 23.30 -16.35
N SER A 429 -21.24 24.52 -16.88
CA SER A 429 -22.31 25.30 -17.53
C SER A 429 -22.59 24.87 -18.98
N ALA A 430 -21.82 23.91 -19.50
CA ALA A 430 -22.01 23.38 -20.84
C ALA A 430 -23.43 22.77 -20.98
N PRO A 431 -24.21 23.13 -22.02
CA PRO A 431 -25.60 22.66 -22.19
C PRO A 431 -25.75 21.14 -22.28
N VAL A 432 -24.67 20.44 -22.64
CA VAL A 432 -24.59 18.98 -22.75
C VAL A 432 -23.32 18.52 -22.04
N ALA A 433 -23.45 17.54 -21.14
CA ALA A 433 -22.32 16.88 -20.51
C ALA A 433 -21.46 16.21 -21.60
N ARG A 434 -20.24 16.70 -21.78
CA ARG A 434 -19.27 16.21 -22.77
C ARG A 434 -17.86 16.22 -22.20
N GLN A 435 -16.95 15.58 -22.92
CA GLN A 435 -15.51 15.64 -22.64
C GLN A 435 -14.93 16.94 -23.19
N TRP A 436 -14.02 17.54 -22.43
CA TRP A 436 -13.29 18.74 -22.77
C TRP A 436 -11.79 18.45 -22.75
N SER A 437 -11.07 18.92 -23.76
CA SER A 437 -9.60 18.94 -23.68
C SER A 437 -9.13 20.19 -22.93
N THR A 438 -7.99 20.10 -22.26
CA THR A 438 -7.30 21.26 -21.65
C THR A 438 -7.09 22.41 -22.66
N GLU A 439 -6.79 22.09 -23.92
CA GLU A 439 -6.70 23.06 -25.01
C GLU A 439 -8.02 23.81 -25.25
N GLU A 440 -9.15 23.09 -25.24
CA GLU A 440 -10.48 23.66 -25.41
C GLU A 440 -10.86 24.54 -24.22
N ILE A 441 -10.55 24.10 -23.00
CA ILE A 441 -10.82 24.87 -21.78
C ILE A 441 -9.97 26.15 -21.79
N CYS A 442 -8.66 26.06 -22.04
CA CYS A 442 -7.80 27.25 -22.14
C CYS A 442 -8.29 28.25 -23.20
N ARG A 443 -8.78 27.76 -24.35
CA ARG A 443 -9.35 28.62 -25.39
C ARG A 443 -10.61 29.32 -24.90
N ALA A 444 -11.56 28.57 -24.31
CA ALA A 444 -12.80 29.14 -23.80
C ALA A 444 -12.57 30.16 -22.67
N VAL A 445 -11.68 29.85 -21.71
CA VAL A 445 -11.27 30.79 -20.64
C VAL A 445 -10.72 32.09 -21.23
N ARG A 446 -9.91 31.99 -22.30
CA ARG A 446 -9.33 33.16 -22.97
C ARG A 446 -10.38 33.97 -23.73
N ASP A 447 -11.26 33.29 -24.48
CA ASP A 447 -12.28 33.92 -25.30
C ASP A 447 -13.33 34.66 -24.44
N GLU A 448 -13.65 34.13 -23.26
CA GLU A 448 -14.56 34.74 -22.29
C GLU A 448 -13.88 35.74 -21.33
N GLY A 449 -12.55 35.87 -21.40
CA GLY A 449 -11.78 36.80 -20.57
C GLY A 449 -11.83 36.47 -19.07
N LEU A 450 -11.95 35.18 -18.72
CA LEU A 450 -12.16 34.72 -17.35
C LEU A 450 -10.88 34.60 -16.52
N PHE A 451 -9.70 34.78 -17.12
CA PHE A 451 -8.42 34.68 -16.43
C PHE A 451 -7.39 35.65 -17.01
N GLU A 452 -6.73 36.39 -16.13
CA GLU A 452 -5.63 37.30 -16.48
C GLU A 452 -4.28 36.63 -16.21
N GLY A 453 -3.66 36.09 -17.26
CA GLY A 453 -2.34 35.45 -17.18
C GLY A 453 -1.99 34.61 -18.40
N GLU A 454 -0.77 34.08 -18.44
CA GLU A 454 -0.39 33.10 -19.46
C GLU A 454 -1.14 31.78 -19.22
N LEU A 455 -1.87 31.32 -20.24
CA LEU A 455 -2.63 30.07 -20.21
C LEU A 455 -1.90 29.00 -21.03
N ASP A 456 -1.43 27.97 -20.34
CA ASP A 456 -0.84 26.78 -20.94
C ASP A 456 -1.69 25.54 -20.59
N PRO A 457 -1.99 24.65 -21.55
CA PRO A 457 -2.81 23.44 -21.32
C PRO A 457 -2.22 22.47 -20.29
N TYR A 458 -0.90 22.32 -20.21
CA TYR A 458 -0.26 21.49 -19.21
C TYR A 458 -0.36 22.13 -17.83
N LEU A 459 -0.13 23.44 -17.73
CA LEU A 459 -0.27 24.16 -16.46
C LEU A 459 -1.71 24.16 -15.95
N LEU A 460 -2.71 24.35 -16.81
CA LEU A 460 -4.13 24.18 -16.44
C LEU A 460 -4.39 22.75 -15.92
N GLY A 461 -3.91 21.74 -16.66
CA GLY A 461 -4.04 20.35 -16.23
C GLY A 461 -3.34 20.05 -14.90
N ALA A 462 -2.24 20.74 -14.59
CA ALA A 462 -1.55 20.64 -13.31
C ALA A 462 -2.35 21.32 -12.19
N CYS A 463 -2.88 22.53 -12.43
CA CYS A 463 -3.75 23.25 -11.49
C CYS A 463 -4.98 22.43 -11.10
N LEU A 464 -5.69 21.88 -12.09
CA LEU A 464 -6.88 21.04 -11.86
C LEU A 464 -6.58 19.81 -10.98
N ARG A 465 -5.40 19.17 -11.14
CA ARG A 465 -5.01 18.01 -10.32
C ARG A 465 -4.60 18.39 -8.90
N LEU A 466 -3.95 19.54 -8.72
CA LEU A 466 -3.39 19.96 -7.43
C LEU A 466 -4.42 20.60 -6.52
N HIS A 467 -5.31 21.43 -7.06
CA HIS A 467 -6.30 22.19 -6.28
C HIS A 467 -7.49 21.31 -5.85
N GLY A 468 -7.68 20.15 -6.50
CA GLY A 468 -8.91 19.38 -6.39
C GLY A 468 -10.02 20.05 -7.19
N THR A 469 -10.64 19.30 -8.09
CA THR A 469 -11.65 19.83 -9.00
C THR A 469 -12.88 18.92 -9.01
N ARG A 470 -14.04 19.50 -9.35
CA ARG A 470 -15.29 18.80 -9.66
C ARG A 470 -15.27 18.11 -11.03
N LEU A 471 -14.13 18.15 -11.73
CA LEU A 471 -13.92 17.49 -13.01
C LEU A 471 -13.20 16.14 -12.83
N ILE A 472 -13.58 15.16 -13.62
CA ILE A 472 -12.93 13.84 -13.66
C ILE A 472 -11.81 13.89 -14.70
N ASP A 473 -10.59 13.56 -14.29
CA ASP A 473 -9.43 13.43 -15.19
C ASP A 473 -9.49 12.08 -15.95
N LEU A 474 -9.76 12.14 -17.25
CA LEU A 474 -9.74 10.98 -18.15
C LEU A 474 -8.33 10.67 -18.69
N LYS A 475 -7.31 11.34 -18.15
CA LYS A 475 -5.91 11.33 -18.58
C LYS A 475 -5.70 12.02 -19.92
N LYS A 476 -4.42 12.28 -20.25
CA LYS A 476 -3.98 12.95 -21.48
C LYS A 476 -4.63 14.34 -21.69
N GLY A 477 -4.93 15.03 -20.60
CA GLY A 477 -5.49 16.38 -20.64
C GLY A 477 -6.95 16.44 -21.07
N VAL A 478 -7.73 15.38 -20.83
CA VAL A 478 -9.17 15.32 -21.08
C VAL A 478 -9.93 15.28 -19.75
N TRP A 479 -10.97 16.09 -19.65
CA TRP A 479 -11.76 16.32 -18.43
C TRP A 479 -13.26 16.20 -18.70
N GLU A 480 -14.04 15.76 -17.72
CA GLU A 480 -15.51 15.70 -17.79
C GLU A 480 -16.18 16.10 -16.45
N PRO A 481 -17.44 16.59 -16.45
CA PRO A 481 -18.20 16.87 -15.23
C PRO A 481 -18.40 15.63 -14.32
N ALA A 482 -18.21 15.77 -13.01
CA ALA A 482 -18.48 14.68 -12.06
C ALA A 482 -19.97 14.31 -11.94
N ASP A 483 -20.89 15.28 -12.09
CA ASP A 483 -22.35 15.07 -12.02
C ASP A 483 -22.98 14.58 -13.34
N GLY A 484 -22.15 14.10 -14.27
CA GLY A 484 -22.62 13.43 -15.46
C GLY A 484 -23.18 12.06 -15.12
N ALA A 485 -24.49 12.00 -14.83
CA ALA A 485 -25.31 10.88 -15.24
C ALA A 485 -25.22 10.76 -16.77
N LEU A 486 -24.11 10.18 -17.25
CA LEU A 486 -24.05 9.56 -18.56
C LEU A 486 -24.98 8.36 -18.47
N GLY A 487 -26.26 8.62 -18.72
CA GLY A 487 -27.14 7.63 -19.33
C GLY A 487 -26.37 7.04 -20.50
N GLY A 488 -25.97 5.78 -20.36
CA GLY A 488 -25.33 4.98 -21.39
C GLY A 488 -24.05 5.59 -21.95
N ARG A 489 -22.91 4.97 -21.64
CA ARG A 489 -21.74 5.06 -22.52
C ARG A 489 -22.13 4.63 -23.94
N ILE A 490 -22.50 5.58 -24.81
CA ILE A 490 -22.61 5.33 -26.25
C ILE A 490 -21.23 5.67 -26.82
N MET A 491 -20.42 4.62 -27.05
CA MET A 491 -19.11 4.77 -27.68
C MET A 491 -19.29 5.46 -29.05
N ILE A 492 -18.28 6.18 -29.57
CA ILE A 492 -18.35 6.83 -30.91
C ILE A 492 -18.84 5.84 -31.98
N ARG A 493 -18.47 4.57 -31.84
CA ARG A 493 -18.98 3.46 -32.64
C ARG A 493 -20.50 3.32 -32.55
N ASP A 494 -21.06 3.26 -31.34
CA ASP A 494 -22.49 3.01 -31.12
C ASP A 494 -23.33 4.17 -31.67
N PHE A 495 -22.81 5.40 -31.59
CA PHE A 495 -23.43 6.57 -32.26
C PHE A 495 -23.38 6.46 -33.80
N ILE A 496 -22.26 6.02 -34.38
CA ILE A 496 -22.18 5.80 -35.84
C ILE A 496 -23.17 4.70 -36.26
N VAL A 497 -23.32 3.66 -35.45
CA VAL A 497 -24.29 2.58 -35.68
C VAL A 497 -25.72 3.12 -35.62
N GLU A 498 -26.08 3.88 -34.60
CA GLU A 498 -27.38 4.55 -34.48
C GLU A 498 -27.65 5.48 -35.66
N LEU A 499 -26.66 6.27 -36.07
CA LEU A 499 -26.79 7.19 -37.21
C LEU A 499 -27.00 6.43 -38.54
N LEU A 500 -26.27 5.34 -38.76
CA LEU A 500 -26.47 4.48 -39.93
C LEU A 500 -27.83 3.77 -39.89
N GLN A 501 -28.32 3.40 -38.71
CA GLN A 501 -29.65 2.82 -38.52
C GLN A 501 -30.75 3.85 -38.78
N GLU A 502 -30.65 5.04 -38.21
CA GLU A 502 -31.57 6.17 -38.38
C GLU A 502 -31.70 6.58 -39.86
N MET A 503 -30.56 6.71 -40.54
CA MET A 503 -30.53 7.12 -41.95
C MET A 503 -30.94 6.01 -42.92
N GLY A 504 -31.02 4.76 -42.47
CA GLY A 504 -31.49 3.62 -43.28
C GLY A 504 -30.61 3.24 -44.48
N ARG A 505 -29.45 3.89 -44.67
CA ARG A 505 -28.55 3.70 -45.82
C ARG A 505 -27.07 3.81 -45.43
N PRO A 506 -26.13 3.25 -46.22
CA PRO A 506 -24.70 3.53 -46.08
C PRO A 506 -24.38 5.01 -46.22
N LEU A 507 -23.39 5.49 -45.47
CA LEU A 507 -22.96 6.89 -45.47
C LEU A 507 -21.48 7.02 -45.83
N SER A 508 -21.12 8.12 -46.48
CA SER A 508 -19.73 8.45 -46.73
C SER A 508 -18.99 8.87 -45.46
N THR A 509 -17.66 8.79 -45.49
CA THR A 509 -16.78 9.22 -44.40
C THR A 509 -16.96 10.70 -44.08
N GLU A 510 -17.21 11.54 -45.09
CA GLU A 510 -17.45 12.98 -44.91
C GLU A 510 -18.83 13.24 -44.30
N GLU A 511 -19.87 12.53 -44.72
CA GLU A 511 -21.21 12.62 -44.09
C GLU A 511 -21.15 12.23 -42.61
N LEU A 512 -20.46 11.12 -42.28
CA LEU A 512 -20.29 10.69 -40.89
C LEU A 512 -19.46 11.69 -40.07
N LYS A 513 -18.36 12.21 -40.62
CA LYS A 513 -17.53 13.21 -39.94
C LYS A 513 -18.28 14.52 -39.70
N ASN A 514 -19.07 14.98 -40.66
CA ASN A 514 -19.87 16.20 -40.51
C ASN A 514 -20.95 16.02 -39.44
N ALA A 515 -21.70 14.91 -39.48
CA ALA A 515 -22.70 14.61 -38.45
C ALA A 515 -22.09 14.44 -37.05
N LEU A 516 -20.89 13.85 -36.95
CA LEU A 516 -20.15 13.74 -35.70
C LEU A 516 -19.57 15.09 -35.22
N ARG A 517 -19.13 15.97 -36.13
CA ARG A 517 -18.66 17.31 -35.78
C ARG A 517 -19.80 18.18 -35.24
N GLU A 518 -20.96 18.14 -35.90
CA GLU A 518 -22.15 18.91 -35.49
C GLU A 518 -22.72 18.47 -34.14
N ARG A 519 -22.69 17.16 -33.83
CA ARG A 519 -23.29 16.63 -32.59
C ARG A 519 -22.31 16.37 -31.45
N ARG A 520 -20.99 16.22 -31.72
CA ARG A 520 -20.02 15.74 -30.72
C ARG A 520 -18.65 16.42 -30.72
N GLY A 521 -18.28 17.17 -31.77
CA GLY A 521 -16.95 17.77 -31.94
C GLY A 521 -15.84 16.72 -32.10
N LEU A 522 -15.16 16.70 -33.25
CA LEU A 522 -14.07 15.73 -33.52
C LEU A 522 -12.77 16.44 -33.89
N ALA A 523 -11.65 15.87 -33.44
CA ALA A 523 -10.32 16.25 -33.91
C ALA A 523 -10.18 16.01 -35.42
N ALA A 524 -9.47 16.91 -36.13
CA ALA A 524 -9.31 16.88 -37.59
C ALA A 524 -8.67 15.58 -38.13
N THR A 525 -7.97 14.84 -37.26
CA THR A 525 -7.22 13.60 -37.58
C THR A 525 -7.98 12.30 -37.30
N PHE A 526 -9.25 12.35 -36.87
CA PHE A 526 -10.03 11.16 -36.54
C PHE A 526 -10.27 10.25 -37.76
N GLN A 527 -10.01 8.95 -37.57
CA GLN A 527 -10.22 7.89 -38.56
C GLN A 527 -11.20 6.85 -38.03
N ILE A 528 -12.19 6.49 -38.85
CA ILE A 528 -13.16 5.42 -38.55
C ILE A 528 -12.46 4.09 -38.82
N GLN A 529 -12.52 3.17 -37.85
CA GLN A 529 -11.94 1.82 -38.00
C GLN A 529 -13.03 0.81 -38.37
N PRO A 530 -12.78 -0.10 -39.33
CA PRO A 530 -13.70 -1.19 -39.64
C PRO A 530 -13.69 -2.19 -38.49
N ARG A 531 -14.79 -2.23 -37.75
CA ARG A 531 -15.04 -3.13 -36.62
C ARG A 531 -16.53 -3.33 -36.49
N ASP A 532 -16.90 -4.58 -36.29
CA ASP A 532 -18.27 -5.03 -36.07
C ASP A 532 -19.10 -4.09 -35.15
N PRO A 533 -20.30 -3.63 -35.56
CA PRO A 533 -21.03 -3.93 -36.80
C PRO A 533 -20.72 -3.01 -38.00
N LEU A 534 -19.74 -2.11 -37.88
CA LEU A 534 -19.34 -1.19 -38.94
C LEU A 534 -18.42 -1.87 -39.96
N VAL A 535 -18.82 -1.82 -41.22
CA VAL A 535 -18.03 -2.31 -42.35
C VAL A 535 -17.83 -1.19 -43.37
N ARG A 536 -16.67 -1.20 -44.02
CA ARG A 536 -16.41 -0.36 -45.19
C ARG A 536 -16.86 -1.09 -46.45
N LEU A 537 -17.84 -0.53 -47.15
CA LEU A 537 -18.43 -1.14 -48.35
C LEU A 537 -17.73 -0.71 -49.64
N GLY A 538 -16.91 0.35 -49.57
CA GLY A 538 -16.19 0.89 -50.71
C GLY A 538 -15.26 2.04 -50.35
N LYS A 539 -14.74 2.75 -51.36
CA LYS A 539 -13.87 3.92 -51.14
C LYS A 539 -14.60 5.01 -50.35
N ALA A 540 -14.32 5.03 -49.05
CA ALA A 540 -14.85 5.97 -48.07
C ALA A 540 -16.36 5.84 -47.77
N VAL A 541 -16.99 4.69 -48.06
CA VAL A 541 -18.40 4.41 -47.74
C VAL A 541 -18.50 3.38 -46.62
N TRP A 542 -19.33 3.66 -45.63
CA TRP A 542 -19.53 2.87 -44.42
C TRP A 542 -20.98 2.40 -44.30
N GLY A 543 -21.16 1.16 -43.87
CA GLY A 543 -22.47 0.58 -43.60
C GLY A 543 -22.43 -0.45 -42.48
N LEU A 544 -23.57 -1.07 -42.24
CA LEU A 544 -23.75 -2.11 -41.24
C LEU A 544 -23.64 -3.49 -41.87
N ILE A 545 -22.86 -4.35 -41.24
CA ILE A 545 -22.54 -5.68 -41.75
C ILE A 545 -23.79 -6.55 -41.95
N ASP A 546 -24.80 -6.42 -41.08
CA ASP A 546 -26.03 -7.23 -41.14
C ASP A 546 -27.08 -6.69 -42.12
N ARG A 547 -26.92 -5.45 -42.62
CA ARG A 547 -27.92 -4.78 -43.48
C ARG A 547 -27.41 -4.46 -44.87
N ASP A 548 -26.19 -3.93 -44.96
CA ASP A 548 -25.70 -3.23 -46.15
C ASP A 548 -24.71 -4.07 -46.99
N LEU A 549 -24.45 -5.32 -46.58
CA LEU A 549 -23.63 -6.24 -47.37
C LEU A 549 -24.44 -6.87 -48.53
N PRO A 550 -23.83 -7.03 -49.73
CA PRO A 550 -24.47 -7.69 -50.87
C PRO A 550 -24.80 -9.17 -50.62
N VAL A 551 -24.12 -9.80 -49.65
CA VAL A 551 -24.26 -11.21 -49.29
C VAL A 551 -24.73 -11.33 -47.84
N PRO A 552 -25.74 -12.16 -47.53
CA PRO A 552 -26.21 -12.36 -46.16
C PRO A 552 -25.09 -12.85 -45.24
N VAL A 553 -25.00 -12.29 -44.02
CA VAL A 553 -23.94 -12.60 -43.05
C VAL A 553 -23.83 -14.09 -42.73
N GLY A 554 -24.96 -14.82 -42.70
CA GLY A 554 -24.97 -16.28 -42.51
C GLY A 554 -24.25 -17.07 -43.62
N SER A 555 -24.10 -16.49 -44.81
CA SER A 555 -23.43 -17.08 -45.97
C SER A 555 -21.93 -16.78 -46.02
N LEU A 556 -21.42 -15.96 -45.09
CA LEU A 556 -20.01 -15.54 -45.04
C LEU A 556 -19.12 -16.52 -44.26
N GLY A 557 -19.70 -17.52 -43.59
CA GLY A 557 -18.98 -18.56 -42.86
C GLY A 557 -17.87 -19.24 -43.67
N PRO A 558 -18.17 -19.76 -44.87
CA PRO A 558 -17.18 -20.42 -45.74
C PRO A 558 -15.94 -19.56 -46.07
N TYR A 559 -16.08 -18.23 -46.12
CA TYR A 559 -14.96 -17.32 -46.36
C TYR A 559 -14.00 -17.28 -45.17
N VAL A 560 -14.54 -17.18 -43.95
CA VAL A 560 -13.74 -17.22 -42.73
C VAL A 560 -13.09 -18.58 -42.53
N ASP A 561 -13.82 -19.66 -42.86
CA ASP A 561 -13.29 -21.04 -42.83
C ASP A 561 -12.13 -21.23 -43.81
N ALA A 562 -12.24 -20.68 -45.02
CA ALA A 562 -11.16 -20.73 -46.01
C ALA A 562 -9.90 -19.99 -45.55
N LEU A 563 -10.04 -18.82 -44.92
CA LEU A 563 -8.90 -18.08 -44.34
C LEU A 563 -8.26 -18.85 -43.19
N GLN A 564 -9.05 -19.43 -42.30
CA GLN A 564 -8.53 -20.23 -41.20
C GLN A 564 -7.81 -21.49 -41.71
N ALA A 565 -8.39 -22.17 -42.70
CA ALA A 565 -7.78 -23.34 -43.33
C ALA A 565 -6.47 -22.96 -44.01
N GLN A 566 -6.40 -21.78 -44.63
CA GLN A 566 -5.16 -21.27 -45.22
C GLN A 566 -4.09 -21.01 -44.16
N LEU A 567 -4.42 -20.35 -43.04
CA LEU A 567 -3.47 -20.11 -41.94
C LEU A 567 -2.93 -21.41 -41.34
N LYS A 568 -3.81 -22.40 -41.13
CA LYS A 568 -3.40 -23.73 -40.62
C LYS A 568 -2.49 -24.48 -41.61
N ARG A 569 -2.75 -24.33 -42.91
CA ARG A 569 -1.97 -24.98 -43.98
C ARG A 569 -0.61 -24.31 -44.20
N SER A 570 -0.56 -22.98 -44.19
CA SER A 570 0.67 -22.22 -44.43
C SER A 570 1.57 -22.16 -43.20
N GLY A 571 1.00 -22.18 -42.00
CA GLY A 571 1.75 -21.97 -40.75
C GLY A 571 2.26 -20.53 -40.55
N GLU A 572 1.84 -19.59 -41.42
CA GLU A 572 2.31 -18.20 -41.48
C GLU A 572 1.15 -17.21 -41.66
N GLY A 573 1.33 -15.98 -41.17
CA GLY A 573 0.30 -14.93 -41.19
C GLY A 573 -0.08 -14.47 -42.60
N LEU A 574 -1.36 -14.16 -42.78
CA LEU A 574 -1.94 -13.74 -44.06
C LEU A 574 -2.14 -12.21 -44.09
N HIS A 575 -1.56 -11.53 -45.08
CA HIS A 575 -1.75 -10.08 -45.22
C HIS A 575 -3.06 -9.75 -45.95
N VAL A 576 -3.64 -8.57 -45.68
CA VAL A 576 -4.92 -8.13 -46.28
C VAL A 576 -4.93 -8.17 -47.81
N SER A 577 -3.80 -7.85 -48.46
CA SER A 577 -3.66 -7.85 -49.92
C SER A 577 -3.75 -9.26 -50.54
N GLU A 578 -3.58 -10.32 -49.76
CA GLU A 578 -3.58 -11.71 -50.23
C GLU A 578 -4.97 -12.37 -50.11
N VAL A 579 -5.88 -11.73 -49.38
CA VAL A 579 -7.20 -12.28 -49.00
C VAL A 579 -8.04 -12.66 -50.22
N ILE A 580 -8.17 -11.76 -51.20
CA ILE A 580 -8.97 -12.00 -52.42
C ILE A 580 -8.43 -13.19 -53.20
N ARG A 581 -7.11 -13.29 -53.35
CA ARG A 581 -6.45 -14.41 -54.04
C ARG A 581 -6.71 -15.74 -53.32
N VAL A 582 -6.58 -15.76 -52.00
CA VAL A 582 -6.80 -16.97 -51.19
C VAL A 582 -8.25 -17.44 -51.28
N LEU A 583 -9.20 -16.53 -51.17
CA LEU A 583 -10.63 -16.83 -51.25
C LEU A 583 -11.04 -17.29 -52.66
N GLY A 584 -10.51 -16.65 -53.71
CA GLY A 584 -10.72 -17.08 -55.09
C GLY A 584 -10.14 -18.48 -55.37
N GLN A 585 -8.97 -18.80 -54.82
CA GLN A 585 -8.38 -20.15 -54.89
C GLN A 585 -9.21 -21.21 -54.14
N ALA A 586 -10.00 -20.81 -53.15
CA ALA A 586 -10.95 -21.66 -52.45
C ALA A 586 -12.29 -21.82 -53.20
N GLY A 587 -12.43 -21.22 -54.39
CA GLY A 587 -13.65 -21.30 -55.21
C GLY A 587 -14.80 -20.42 -54.73
N LEU A 588 -14.50 -19.41 -53.89
CA LEU A 588 -15.50 -18.48 -53.36
C LEU A 588 -15.63 -17.24 -54.25
N ASP A 589 -16.86 -16.73 -54.41
CA ASP A 589 -17.11 -15.51 -55.17
C ASP A 589 -16.67 -14.28 -54.38
N VAL A 590 -15.67 -13.57 -54.90
CA VAL A 590 -15.11 -12.35 -54.33
C VAL A 590 -15.34 -11.13 -55.23
N GLY A 591 -16.10 -11.27 -56.31
CA GLY A 591 -16.32 -10.20 -57.30
C GLY A 591 -17.11 -9.00 -56.76
N TRP A 592 -17.82 -9.17 -55.65
CA TRP A 592 -18.59 -8.14 -54.96
C TRP A 592 -17.77 -7.38 -53.90
N VAL A 593 -16.54 -7.78 -53.64
CA VAL A 593 -15.73 -7.23 -52.54
C VAL A 593 -14.93 -6.02 -53.02
N GLU A 594 -15.26 -4.83 -52.50
CA GLU A 594 -14.45 -3.62 -52.76
C GLU A 594 -13.28 -3.44 -51.77
N ASP A 595 -13.45 -3.84 -50.50
CA ASP A 595 -12.41 -3.71 -49.45
C ASP A 595 -12.16 -5.08 -48.76
N PRO A 596 -10.98 -5.69 -48.94
CA PRO A 596 -10.65 -6.97 -48.30
C PRO A 596 -10.57 -6.92 -46.77
N GLU A 597 -10.49 -5.72 -46.14
CA GLU A 597 -10.52 -5.57 -44.68
C GLU A 597 -11.83 -6.08 -44.05
N LEU A 598 -12.91 -6.17 -44.82
CA LEU A 598 -14.15 -6.82 -44.40
C LEU A 598 -13.90 -8.22 -43.83
N PHE A 599 -13.06 -9.02 -44.49
CA PHE A 599 -12.82 -10.40 -44.06
C PHE A 599 -11.98 -10.50 -42.79
N PHE A 600 -11.15 -9.49 -42.51
CA PHE A 600 -10.42 -9.40 -41.25
C PHE A 600 -11.37 -9.07 -40.10
N ALA A 601 -12.30 -8.14 -40.30
CA ALA A 601 -13.35 -7.84 -39.31
C ALA A 601 -14.24 -9.07 -39.04
N LEU A 602 -14.61 -9.82 -40.08
CA LEU A 602 -15.37 -11.07 -39.95
C LEU A 602 -14.58 -12.17 -39.22
N ALA A 603 -13.29 -12.34 -39.54
CA ALA A 603 -12.45 -13.37 -38.92
C ALA A 603 -12.26 -13.13 -37.42
N GLN A 604 -12.17 -11.87 -36.98
CA GLN A 604 -12.06 -11.50 -35.57
C GLN A 604 -13.29 -11.88 -34.74
N ARG A 605 -14.48 -12.03 -35.34
CA ARG A 605 -15.70 -12.47 -34.61
C ARG A 605 -15.59 -13.88 -34.04
N ARG A 606 -14.72 -14.75 -34.59
CA ARG A 606 -14.63 -16.16 -34.19
C ARG A 606 -13.64 -16.41 -33.04
N ASN A 607 -13.03 -15.38 -32.44
CA ASN A 607 -12.02 -15.43 -31.35
C ASN A 607 -10.76 -16.30 -31.60
N GLN A 608 -10.72 -17.07 -32.70
CA GLN A 608 -9.64 -17.99 -33.08
C GLN A 608 -8.57 -17.33 -33.95
N MET A 609 -8.82 -16.11 -34.44
CA MET A 609 -7.91 -15.33 -35.27
C MET A 609 -7.82 -13.89 -34.77
N ARG A 610 -6.63 -13.29 -34.87
CA ARG A 610 -6.37 -11.87 -34.53
C ARG A 610 -5.66 -11.16 -35.67
N VAL A 611 -5.77 -9.83 -35.71
CA VAL A 611 -5.02 -8.99 -36.66
C VAL A 611 -3.91 -8.27 -35.91
N THR A 612 -2.70 -8.29 -36.46
CA THR A 612 -1.53 -7.67 -35.84
C THR A 612 -1.36 -6.21 -36.28
N PRO A 613 -0.52 -5.40 -35.58
CA PRO A 613 -0.23 -4.02 -35.99
C PRO A 613 0.31 -3.89 -37.41
N ALA A 614 1.00 -4.92 -37.91
CA ALA A 614 1.51 -5.00 -39.27
C ALA A 614 0.47 -5.46 -40.32
N ARG A 615 -0.83 -5.46 -39.96
CA ARG A 615 -1.97 -5.82 -40.84
C ARG A 615 -1.92 -7.27 -41.36
N TYR A 616 -1.47 -8.21 -40.51
CA TYR A 616 -1.57 -9.64 -40.79
C TYR A 616 -2.68 -10.28 -39.96
N LEU A 617 -3.47 -11.16 -40.59
CA LEU A 617 -4.36 -12.09 -39.91
C LEU A 617 -3.57 -13.32 -39.48
N VAL A 618 -3.66 -13.70 -38.21
CA VAL A 618 -2.95 -14.83 -37.61
C VAL A 618 -3.91 -15.62 -36.72
N LEU A 619 -3.55 -16.87 -36.39
CA LEU A 619 -4.27 -17.63 -35.36
C LEU A 619 -3.99 -16.99 -33.99
N SER A 620 -5.01 -16.90 -33.13
CA SER A 620 -4.89 -16.26 -31.81
C SER A 620 -3.83 -16.92 -30.91
N GLU A 621 -3.58 -18.21 -31.10
CA GLU A 621 -2.56 -19.00 -30.39
C GLU A 621 -1.12 -18.70 -30.81
N TRP A 622 -0.90 -17.97 -31.91
CA TRP A 622 0.46 -17.65 -32.36
C TRP A 622 1.01 -16.40 -31.64
N PRO A 623 2.27 -16.43 -31.19
CA PRO A 623 2.90 -15.28 -30.52
C PRO A 623 3.13 -14.11 -31.48
N ASP A 624 3.41 -14.38 -32.76
CA ASP A 624 3.72 -13.40 -33.79
C ASP A 624 3.14 -13.80 -35.18
N GLU A 625 3.43 -13.00 -36.20
CA GLU A 625 3.03 -13.22 -37.59
C GLU A 625 3.72 -14.39 -38.29
N ARG A 626 4.78 -14.94 -37.67
CA ARG A 626 5.68 -15.96 -38.23
C ARG A 626 6.20 -15.62 -39.62
N ARG A 627 6.25 -14.32 -39.93
CA ARG A 627 6.59 -13.78 -41.25
C ARG A 627 7.16 -12.37 -41.09
N LEU A 628 8.13 -12.02 -41.94
CA LEU A 628 8.71 -10.69 -41.91
C LEU A 628 7.70 -9.63 -42.36
N THR A 629 7.64 -8.53 -41.59
CA THR A 629 6.86 -7.36 -42.00
C THR A 629 7.52 -6.69 -43.21
N PRO A 630 6.78 -5.92 -44.02
CA PRO A 630 7.34 -5.24 -45.19
C PRO A 630 8.49 -4.32 -44.81
N THR A 631 8.35 -3.59 -43.71
CA THR A 631 9.40 -2.72 -43.17
C THR A 631 10.63 -3.52 -42.75
N ALA A 632 10.46 -4.65 -42.05
CA ALA A 632 11.58 -5.50 -41.65
C ALA A 632 12.28 -6.14 -42.86
N ALA A 633 11.51 -6.64 -43.82
CA ALA A 633 12.03 -7.24 -45.05
C ALA A 633 12.78 -6.21 -45.92
N ILE A 634 12.28 -4.98 -46.04
CA ILE A 634 12.95 -3.89 -46.76
C ILE A 634 14.23 -3.46 -46.04
N ARG A 635 14.20 -3.31 -44.71
CA ARG A 635 15.41 -2.97 -43.93
C ARG A 635 16.50 -4.04 -44.05
N GLN A 636 16.15 -5.32 -43.95
CA GLN A 636 17.11 -6.41 -44.14
C GLN A 636 17.62 -6.46 -45.58
N ALA A 637 16.73 -6.29 -46.56
CA ALA A 637 17.08 -6.24 -47.97
C ALA A 637 18.07 -5.09 -48.27
N VAL A 638 17.95 -3.92 -47.64
CA VAL A 638 18.88 -2.80 -47.87
C VAL A 638 20.16 -2.95 -47.05
N ALA A 639 20.10 -3.51 -45.83
CA ALA A 639 21.27 -3.75 -45.00
C ALA A 639 22.26 -4.75 -45.64
N ASP A 640 21.75 -5.79 -46.32
CA ASP A 640 22.58 -6.81 -46.95
C ASP A 640 23.34 -6.28 -48.20
N ASP A 641 22.79 -5.29 -48.90
CA ASP A 641 23.40 -4.66 -50.07
C ASP A 641 22.89 -3.21 -50.28
N PRO A 642 23.57 -2.20 -49.69
CA PRO A 642 23.08 -0.83 -49.63
C PRO A 642 23.15 -0.03 -50.94
N MET A 643 23.50 -0.61 -52.10
CA MET A 643 23.69 0.17 -53.34
C MET A 643 22.88 -0.30 -54.55
N ARG A 644 21.90 -1.19 -54.35
CA ARG A 644 21.10 -1.73 -55.46
C ARG A 644 19.81 -0.92 -55.74
N PRO A 645 19.30 -0.94 -57.00
CA PRO A 645 18.09 -0.21 -57.36
C PRO A 645 16.85 -0.63 -56.56
N ALA A 646 15.92 0.31 -56.36
CA ALA A 646 14.67 0.06 -55.62
C ALA A 646 13.85 -1.14 -56.15
N ALA A 647 13.94 -1.45 -57.45
CA ALA A 647 13.32 -2.64 -58.04
C ALA A 647 13.97 -3.97 -57.57
N ALA A 648 15.30 -3.99 -57.40
CA ALA A 648 16.00 -5.16 -56.87
C ALA A 648 15.74 -5.34 -55.37
N ILE A 649 15.69 -4.23 -54.61
CA ILE A 649 15.27 -4.22 -53.21
C ILE A 649 13.83 -4.74 -53.08
N ALA A 650 12.92 -4.28 -53.95
CA ALA A 650 11.54 -4.73 -53.97
C ALA A 650 11.42 -6.24 -54.24
N ALA A 651 12.18 -6.78 -55.20
CA ALA A 651 12.17 -8.22 -55.51
C ALA A 651 12.70 -9.08 -54.34
N ASP A 652 13.82 -8.67 -53.72
CA ASP A 652 14.39 -9.40 -52.58
C ASP A 652 13.53 -9.26 -51.31
N ALA A 653 13.05 -8.06 -51.01
CA ALA A 653 12.11 -7.85 -49.91
C ALA A 653 10.81 -8.63 -50.15
N SER A 654 10.38 -8.78 -51.42
CA SER A 654 9.22 -9.61 -51.78
C SER A 654 9.48 -11.09 -51.54
N ALA A 655 10.69 -11.58 -51.86
CA ALA A 655 11.10 -12.96 -51.58
C ALA A 655 11.17 -13.23 -50.07
N ARG A 656 11.73 -12.30 -49.29
CA ARG A 656 11.87 -12.40 -47.82
C ARG A 656 10.56 -12.29 -47.08
N ALA A 657 9.71 -11.33 -47.45
CA ALA A 657 8.36 -11.19 -46.93
C ALA A 657 7.40 -12.22 -47.56
N ARG A 658 7.85 -13.00 -48.54
CA ARG A 658 7.08 -13.97 -49.33
C ARG A 658 5.79 -13.39 -49.92
N ARG A 659 5.75 -12.10 -50.20
CA ARG A 659 4.61 -11.36 -50.78
C ARG A 659 5.13 -10.35 -51.77
N GLU A 660 4.30 -9.92 -52.70
CA GLU A 660 4.66 -8.81 -53.58
C GLU A 660 4.76 -7.50 -52.79
N ILE A 661 5.90 -6.82 -52.92
CA ILE A 661 6.17 -5.49 -52.40
C ILE A 661 6.52 -4.60 -53.60
N GLY A 662 5.68 -3.60 -53.86
CA GLY A 662 5.90 -2.66 -54.95
C GLY A 662 7.08 -1.70 -54.71
N VAL A 663 7.66 -1.20 -55.79
CA VAL A 663 8.80 -0.26 -55.76
C VAL A 663 8.46 1.03 -55.00
N ASP A 664 7.23 1.51 -55.10
CA ASP A 664 6.80 2.73 -54.41
C ASP A 664 6.73 2.54 -52.89
N ALA A 665 6.39 1.35 -52.42
CA ALA A 665 6.40 1.03 -50.98
C ALA A 665 7.83 1.01 -50.43
N VAL A 666 8.80 0.50 -51.22
CA VAL A 666 10.23 0.54 -50.88
C VAL A 666 10.70 1.99 -50.75
N ARG A 667 10.42 2.83 -51.74
CA ARG A 667 10.80 4.26 -51.73
C ARG A 667 10.20 5.00 -50.54
N TYR A 668 8.92 4.77 -50.26
CA TYR A 668 8.22 5.40 -49.14
C TYR A 668 8.81 4.98 -47.79
N ILE A 669 9.10 3.69 -47.59
CA ILE A 669 9.62 3.17 -46.33
C ILE A 669 11.06 3.63 -46.09
N LEU A 670 11.91 3.61 -47.12
CA LEU A 670 13.31 4.05 -46.99
C LEU A 670 13.41 5.55 -46.69
N ASN A 671 12.61 6.40 -47.36
CA ASN A 671 12.52 7.83 -47.06
C ASN A 671 12.11 8.12 -45.61
N ASN A 672 11.33 7.24 -44.98
CA ASN A 672 10.84 7.39 -43.61
C ASN A 672 11.69 6.66 -42.56
N CYS A 673 12.78 5.99 -42.94
CA CYS A 673 13.62 5.17 -42.05
C CYS A 673 15.10 5.60 -42.05
N ASP A 674 15.40 6.88 -42.22
CA ASP A 674 16.76 7.44 -42.21
C ASP A 674 17.68 6.91 -43.33
N TYR A 675 17.11 6.62 -44.52
CA TYR A 675 17.89 6.33 -45.73
C TYR A 675 17.73 7.47 -46.75
N THR A 676 18.84 7.89 -47.35
CA THR A 676 18.88 8.87 -48.44
C THR A 676 19.15 8.20 -49.76
N TYR A 677 18.42 8.63 -50.79
CA TYR A 677 18.65 8.19 -52.16
C TYR A 677 19.78 8.99 -52.79
N ASP A 678 20.84 8.31 -53.23
CA ASP A 678 21.94 8.93 -53.97
C ASP A 678 21.68 8.86 -55.48
N ARG A 679 21.51 10.02 -56.12
CA ARG A 679 21.23 10.14 -57.55
C ARG A 679 22.42 9.75 -58.43
N ASN A 680 23.64 9.78 -57.91
CA ASN A 680 24.85 9.46 -58.68
C ASN A 680 25.13 7.96 -58.74
N SER A 681 24.83 7.22 -57.66
CA SER A 681 25.01 5.77 -57.59
C SER A 681 23.73 4.97 -57.89
N GLY A 682 22.55 5.59 -57.83
CA GLY A 682 21.26 4.91 -57.98
C GLY A 682 20.88 4.01 -56.78
N GLY A 683 21.63 4.12 -55.68
CA GLY A 683 21.50 3.33 -54.46
C GLY A 683 20.89 4.10 -53.28
N TRP A 684 20.75 3.41 -52.13
CA TRP A 684 20.15 3.95 -50.90
C TRP A 684 21.11 3.81 -49.73
N SER A 685 21.63 4.92 -49.22
CA SER A 685 22.56 4.93 -48.08
C SER A 685 21.85 5.30 -46.78
N GLN A 686 22.21 4.66 -45.66
CA GLN A 686 21.74 5.07 -44.33
C GLN A 686 22.41 6.38 -43.92
N VAL A 687 21.64 7.34 -43.39
CA VAL A 687 22.15 8.60 -42.87
C VAL A 687 22.93 8.29 -41.59
N ALA A 688 24.23 8.56 -41.60
CA ALA A 688 25.05 8.48 -40.38
C ALA A 688 24.56 9.54 -39.39
N ILE A 689 23.99 9.10 -38.27
CA ILE A 689 23.63 9.98 -37.16
C ILE A 689 24.95 10.33 -36.45
N SER A 690 25.43 11.55 -36.67
CA SER A 690 26.53 12.17 -35.91
C SER A 690 26.03 12.88 -34.67
#